data_AF-A0AAI9IDB1-F1
#
_entry.id   AF-A0AAI9IDB1-F1
#
_cell.length_a   1.000
_cell.length_b   1.000
_cell.length_c   1.000
_cell.angle_alpha   90.00
_cell.angle_beta   90.00
_cell.angle_gamma   90.00
#
_symmetry.space_group_name_H-M   'P 1'
#
loop_
_entity.id
_entity.type
_entity.pdbx_description
1 polymer ?
#
loop_
_entity_poly.entity_id
_entity_poly.type
_entity_poly.pdbx_seq_one_letter_code
_entity_poly.pdbx_strand_id
1 'polypeptide(L)'
;MNIKKNAGRARARAAAPVFRRHQLYCAVLMTLAPALVLPASAQSFVHYDATRSNDRDAAAASWAAADEFKSDWGLGAMNAQQAYAAGLSGRGIKLGAVDSGLSLTHQEFAKRNVKALIVSGIYANDGFQMSGGRQAWRAGDAFNTTGAKSSRNDNHGSHVSGSIAAARNGVGMMGVAFESDYHITNSNGTDASVYGINMDYNYFRAAYGNLANAGVRVINSSWGNPDARDDVNTVAGVYAAHLRVMGSDKKSWLQAAADVARETNVLHVWAAGNSGRDNVNVRSALPYFQPDLEQNWLTVTALTKELVQPSFSNRCGLAKYWCVSAPGAAINSLGAKSDSAYDSENGTSMAAPHVTGALGLLMERYPTLDNQAIRTILLTTAKHLGKGAADAPNELFGWGIPDLGKALNGPAQLLGRFNAHLPAGAEDTWSNHISEAALVQRKSEERQKLADWRAIPVATLQAAVQEASREPLMRIGEQMKSSYDVSLKRVQTLRQLEVKVKADSSDELLDAYTAAAEAVSGDTIASTIMTLMKTGENPSTDKVIATLLAAEPSVKLARGPLDAYEAQSAYLNHVAKKTDTDYVGVLVKTGAGSLTLTGDNRYSGGTLLQGGTLGVGSNTALGSGSLSMSDGTTLRAAADGLALANALSLSGTGNIDTQAYNMTLSGAISDGASAGTRSARSCRPSLTHHDRRHCCSTSCTGAGPTDPGAVHQGYG
;
A
#
# COMPACT_ATOMS: atom_id res chain seq x y z
N MET A 1 30.17 -9.13 -68.26
CA MET A 1 31.50 -9.31 -67.64
C MET A 1 31.49 -10.63 -66.88
N ASN A 2 32.29 -11.59 -67.36
CA ASN A 2 32.95 -12.75 -66.73
C ASN A 2 32.40 -13.39 -65.42
N ILE A 3 32.44 -14.70 -65.16
CA ILE A 3 32.62 -15.99 -65.88
C ILE A 3 32.56 -17.10 -64.78
N LYS A 4 31.83 -18.20 -65.06
CA LYS A 4 32.03 -19.64 -64.70
C LYS A 4 31.90 -20.23 -63.26
N LYS A 5 31.06 -21.30 -63.26
CA LYS A 5 31.21 -22.71 -62.77
C LYS A 5 31.06 -22.98 -61.26
N ASN A 6 30.45 -24.07 -60.75
CA ASN A 6 29.96 -25.34 -61.33
C ASN A 6 29.08 -26.13 -60.30
N ALA A 7 27.98 -26.75 -60.77
CA ALA A 7 27.48 -28.14 -60.58
C ALA A 7 27.44 -28.83 -59.19
N GLY A 8 26.48 -29.69 -58.79
CA GLY A 8 25.26 -30.33 -59.34
C GLY A 8 24.41 -30.85 -58.13
N ARG A 9 23.28 -31.58 -58.19
CA ARG A 9 22.65 -32.46 -59.18
C ARG A 9 21.16 -32.68 -58.75
N ALA A 10 20.31 -32.97 -59.74
CA ALA A 10 18.85 -33.21 -59.78
C ALA A 10 18.21 -34.12 -58.69
N ARG A 11 16.90 -34.05 -58.37
CA ARG A 11 15.74 -34.38 -59.24
C ARG A 11 14.40 -33.82 -58.72
N ALA A 12 13.51 -33.52 -59.67
CA ALA A 12 12.10 -33.15 -59.52
C ALA A 12 11.15 -34.26 -60.01
N ARG A 13 9.90 -34.25 -59.51
CA ARG A 13 8.59 -34.57 -60.15
C ARG A 13 7.58 -34.88 -59.03
N ALA A 14 6.58 -34.05 -58.72
CA ALA A 14 5.35 -33.70 -59.46
C ALA A 14 4.38 -34.88 -59.68
N ALA A 15 3.27 -34.91 -58.92
CA ALA A 15 1.92 -35.32 -59.36
C ALA A 15 0.87 -34.97 -58.29
N ALA A 16 -0.22 -34.34 -58.71
CA ALA A 16 -1.46 -34.08 -57.97
C ALA A 16 -2.58 -35.03 -58.49
N PRO A 17 -3.89 -34.76 -58.30
CA PRO A 17 -4.75 -35.03 -57.14
C PRO A 17 -5.99 -35.90 -57.48
N VAL A 18 -6.68 -36.54 -56.52
CA VAL A 18 -8.09 -37.00 -56.71
C VAL A 18 -8.88 -37.02 -55.39
N PHE A 19 -10.04 -36.36 -55.39
CA PHE A 19 -11.12 -36.39 -54.38
C PHE A 19 -12.03 -37.63 -54.54
N ARG A 20 -12.59 -38.20 -53.45
CA ARG A 20 -14.04 -38.53 -53.33
C ARG A 20 -14.49 -39.06 -51.94
N ARG A 21 -15.43 -38.30 -51.36
CA ARG A 21 -16.65 -38.53 -50.54
C ARG A 21 -16.96 -39.88 -49.80
N HIS A 22 -17.23 -39.71 -48.49
CA HIS A 22 -18.38 -40.11 -47.63
C HIS A 22 -18.74 -41.60 -47.41
N GLN A 23 -18.76 -42.04 -46.14
CA GLN A 23 -19.98 -42.35 -45.35
C GLN A 23 -19.68 -42.70 -43.87
N LEU A 24 -20.64 -42.36 -42.99
CA LEU A 24 -20.73 -42.63 -41.55
C LEU A 24 -20.81 -44.13 -41.22
N TYR A 25 -20.36 -44.53 -40.02
CA TYR A 25 -21.18 -45.28 -39.04
C TYR A 25 -20.60 -45.14 -37.61
N CYS A 26 -21.53 -45.02 -36.66
CA CYS A 26 -21.35 -44.79 -35.24
C CYS A 26 -20.75 -45.98 -34.46
N ALA A 27 -20.00 -45.69 -33.39
CA ALA A 27 -20.05 -46.49 -32.17
C ALA A 27 -19.76 -45.60 -30.95
N VAL A 28 -20.85 -45.36 -30.20
CA VAL A 28 -20.91 -44.74 -28.88
C VAL A 28 -20.21 -45.65 -27.87
N LEU A 29 -19.32 -45.09 -27.06
CA LEU A 29 -18.99 -45.55 -25.72
C LEU A 29 -18.47 -44.34 -24.91
N MET A 30 -19.35 -43.35 -24.71
CA MET A 30 -19.25 -42.47 -23.56
C MET A 30 -19.77 -43.25 -22.36
N THR A 31 -18.89 -43.96 -21.67
CA THR A 31 -19.20 -44.45 -20.34
C THR A 31 -19.33 -43.24 -19.42
N LEU A 32 -20.54 -43.06 -18.91
CA LEU A 32 -20.88 -42.33 -17.69
C LEU A 32 -19.79 -42.53 -16.62
N ALA A 33 -18.86 -41.58 -16.54
CA ALA A 33 -18.32 -41.24 -15.24
C ALA A 33 -19.38 -40.34 -14.60
N PRO A 34 -20.01 -40.71 -13.47
CA PRO A 34 -20.60 -39.67 -12.65
C PRO A 34 -19.50 -38.66 -12.41
N ALA A 35 -19.78 -37.38 -12.67
CA ALA A 35 -19.03 -36.31 -12.04
C ALA A 35 -19.23 -36.52 -10.54
N LEU A 36 -18.39 -37.38 -9.95
CA LEU A 36 -18.02 -37.21 -8.57
C LEU A 36 -17.53 -35.77 -8.54
N VAL A 37 -18.30 -34.93 -7.86
CA VAL A 37 -17.70 -33.97 -6.96
C VAL A 37 -16.70 -34.80 -6.17
N LEU A 38 -15.46 -34.83 -6.65
CA LEU A 38 -14.36 -35.23 -5.80
C LEU A 38 -14.54 -34.35 -4.57
N PRO A 39 -14.61 -34.92 -3.35
CA PRO A 39 -14.44 -34.07 -2.19
C PRO A 39 -13.18 -33.27 -2.48
N ALA A 40 -13.22 -31.95 -2.30
CA ALA A 40 -12.05 -31.10 -2.31
C ALA A 40 -10.90 -31.93 -1.75
N SER A 41 -9.94 -32.31 -2.58
CA SER A 41 -8.89 -33.27 -2.21
C SER A 41 -8.45 -32.87 -0.82
N ALA A 42 -8.76 -33.68 0.21
CA ALA A 42 -8.74 -33.23 1.60
C ALA A 42 -7.41 -32.52 1.81
N GLN A 43 -7.46 -31.18 1.92
CA GLN A 43 -6.25 -30.40 1.77
C GLN A 43 -5.40 -30.76 2.98
N SER A 44 -4.34 -31.52 2.72
CA SER A 44 -3.49 -31.99 3.80
C SER A 44 -2.80 -30.76 4.41
N PHE A 45 -3.16 -30.45 5.65
CA PHE A 45 -2.64 -29.33 6.42
C PHE A 45 -1.28 -29.68 7.00
N VAL A 46 -0.39 -28.69 7.04
CA VAL A 46 1.01 -28.86 7.42
C VAL A 46 1.18 -28.60 8.91
N HIS A 47 1.71 -29.57 9.64
CA HIS A 47 2.12 -29.41 11.03
C HIS A 47 3.48 -28.73 11.12
N TYR A 48 3.82 -28.17 12.27
CA TYR A 48 5.12 -27.51 12.49
C TYR A 48 6.32 -28.43 12.19
N ASP A 49 6.22 -29.73 12.48
CA ASP A 49 7.25 -30.74 12.17
C ASP A 49 7.27 -31.19 10.71
N ALA A 50 6.51 -30.51 9.83
CA ALA A 50 6.31 -30.79 8.42
C ALA A 50 5.50 -32.07 8.10
N THR A 51 4.97 -32.77 9.10
CA THR A 51 3.98 -33.82 8.87
C THR A 51 2.65 -33.23 8.36
N ARG A 52 1.77 -34.08 7.84
CA ARG A 52 0.52 -33.65 7.22
C ARG A 52 -0.69 -34.40 7.78
N SER A 53 -1.80 -33.70 7.99
CA SER A 53 -3.09 -34.31 8.37
C SER A 53 -4.26 -33.64 7.66
N ASN A 54 -5.45 -34.23 7.75
CA ASN A 54 -6.69 -33.60 7.26
C ASN A 54 -7.39 -32.74 8.32
N ASP A 55 -6.76 -32.56 9.48
CA ASP A 55 -7.27 -31.78 10.60
C ASP A 55 -6.55 -30.43 10.66
N ARG A 56 -7.25 -29.39 10.19
CA ARG A 56 -6.74 -28.01 10.15
C ARG A 56 -6.43 -27.49 11.55
N ASP A 57 -7.29 -27.77 12.51
CA ASP A 57 -7.19 -27.20 13.85
C ASP A 57 -6.01 -27.83 14.60
N ALA A 58 -5.82 -29.14 14.46
CA ALA A 58 -4.64 -29.83 14.96
C ALA A 58 -3.34 -29.29 14.32
N ALA A 59 -3.33 -29.10 13.00
CA ALA A 59 -2.17 -28.53 12.31
C ALA A 59 -1.85 -27.11 12.81
N ALA A 60 -2.84 -26.22 12.88
CA ALA A 60 -2.66 -24.86 13.39
C ALA A 60 -2.24 -24.84 14.87
N ALA A 61 -2.77 -25.74 15.70
CA ALA A 61 -2.37 -25.89 17.09
C ALA A 61 -0.90 -26.34 17.22
N SER A 62 -0.41 -27.21 16.33
CA SER A 62 1.00 -27.62 16.32
C SER A 62 1.95 -26.44 16.11
N TRP A 63 1.60 -25.50 15.22
CA TRP A 63 2.35 -24.26 15.01
C TRP A 63 2.30 -23.36 16.24
N ALA A 64 1.10 -23.12 16.79
CA ALA A 64 0.92 -22.28 17.96
C ALA A 64 1.63 -22.81 19.24
N ALA A 65 1.85 -24.13 19.31
CA ALA A 65 2.53 -24.77 20.42
C ALA A 65 4.07 -24.70 20.33
N ALA A 66 4.64 -24.51 19.14
CA ALA A 66 6.08 -24.55 18.90
C ALA A 66 6.82 -23.39 19.59
N ASP A 67 7.97 -23.68 20.21
CA ASP A 67 8.74 -22.68 20.97
C ASP A 67 9.26 -21.56 20.07
N GLU A 68 9.81 -21.89 18.90
CA GLU A 68 10.29 -20.91 17.90
C GLU A 68 9.16 -19.97 17.43
N PHE A 69 7.93 -20.47 17.27
CA PHE A 69 6.76 -19.66 16.94
C PHE A 69 6.38 -18.72 18.10
N LYS A 70 6.43 -19.20 19.34
CA LYS A 70 6.08 -18.40 20.53
C LYS A 70 7.13 -17.35 20.89
N SER A 71 8.36 -17.48 20.39
CA SER A 71 9.43 -16.49 20.58
C SER A 71 9.07 -15.10 20.06
N ASP A 72 8.18 -15.03 19.08
CA ASP A 72 7.54 -13.79 18.66
C ASP A 72 6.01 -13.90 18.81
N TRP A 73 5.47 -13.24 19.84
CA TRP A 73 4.02 -13.26 20.10
C TRP A 73 3.20 -12.73 18.93
N GLY A 74 3.83 -11.91 18.07
CA GLY A 74 3.17 -11.29 16.94
C GLY A 74 2.68 -12.27 15.89
N LEU A 75 3.33 -13.44 15.76
CA LEU A 75 2.90 -14.52 14.87
C LEU A 75 1.50 -15.02 15.26
N GLY A 76 1.28 -15.29 16.55
CA GLY A 76 -0.01 -15.73 17.06
C GLY A 76 -1.08 -14.63 16.99
N ALA A 77 -0.71 -13.39 17.28
CA ALA A 77 -1.65 -12.26 17.26
C ALA A 77 -2.21 -11.95 15.86
N MET A 78 -1.44 -12.23 14.80
CA MET A 78 -1.89 -12.08 13.41
C MET A 78 -2.52 -13.36 12.82
N ASN A 79 -2.71 -14.40 13.63
CA ASN A 79 -3.16 -15.72 13.20
C ASN A 79 -2.26 -16.39 12.14
N ALA A 80 -0.94 -16.18 12.18
CA ALA A 80 -0.01 -16.73 11.20
C ALA A 80 0.00 -18.26 11.14
N GLN A 81 -0.30 -18.92 12.26
CA GLN A 81 -0.48 -20.38 12.34
C GLN A 81 -1.51 -20.93 11.36
N GLN A 82 -2.52 -20.13 10.99
CA GLN A 82 -3.54 -20.52 10.00
C GLN A 82 -2.97 -20.58 8.59
N ALA A 83 -2.10 -19.62 8.23
CA ALA A 83 -1.41 -19.61 6.94
C ALA A 83 -0.39 -20.77 6.86
N TYR A 84 0.34 -21.01 7.95
CA TYR A 84 1.33 -22.09 8.00
C TYR A 84 0.68 -23.48 7.95
N ALA A 85 -0.45 -23.67 8.64
CA ALA A 85 -1.26 -24.89 8.53
C ALA A 85 -1.76 -25.11 7.10
N ALA A 86 -2.08 -24.05 6.36
CA ALA A 86 -2.43 -24.11 4.93
C ALA A 86 -1.21 -24.38 4.02
N GLY A 87 0.00 -24.46 4.58
CA GLY A 87 1.25 -24.74 3.86
C GLY A 87 1.91 -23.51 3.24
N LEU A 88 1.52 -22.30 3.66
CA LEU A 88 2.12 -21.05 3.22
C LEU A 88 3.32 -20.71 4.11
N SER A 89 4.36 -20.15 3.53
CA SER A 89 5.63 -19.81 4.21
C SER A 89 6.31 -18.56 3.62
N GLY A 90 5.70 -17.97 2.59
CA GLY A 90 6.24 -16.88 1.79
C GLY A 90 7.09 -17.37 0.61
N ARG A 91 7.11 -18.68 0.36
CA ARG A 91 7.99 -19.31 -0.62
C ARG A 91 7.73 -18.78 -2.03
N GLY A 92 8.82 -18.48 -2.73
CA GLY A 92 8.78 -17.93 -4.09
C GLY A 92 8.33 -16.47 -4.16
N ILE A 93 8.04 -15.83 -3.02
CA ILE A 93 7.69 -14.40 -2.97
C ILE A 93 8.92 -13.58 -2.64
N LYS A 94 9.18 -12.58 -3.48
CA LYS A 94 10.25 -11.60 -3.28
C LYS A 94 9.77 -10.47 -2.38
N LEU A 95 10.31 -10.44 -1.17
CA LEU A 95 10.12 -9.36 -0.20
C LEU A 95 11.42 -8.59 -0.04
N GLY A 96 11.33 -7.32 0.35
CA GLY A 96 12.54 -6.62 0.71
C GLY A 96 12.39 -5.46 1.66
N ALA A 97 13.52 -4.88 2.02
CA ALA A 97 13.59 -3.73 2.91
C ALA A 97 14.65 -2.72 2.44
N VAL A 98 14.39 -1.45 2.73
CA VAL A 98 15.41 -0.42 2.84
C VAL A 98 15.61 -0.18 4.34
N ASP A 99 16.80 -0.45 4.87
CA ASP A 99 17.11 -0.24 6.29
C ASP A 99 18.63 -0.07 6.51
N SER A 100 19.13 -0.03 7.75
CA SER A 100 20.57 0.06 8.03
C SER A 100 21.38 -1.17 7.58
N GLY A 101 20.75 -2.18 6.99
CA GLY A 101 21.42 -3.34 6.44
C GLY A 101 21.40 -4.56 7.35
N LEU A 102 21.77 -5.70 6.79
CA LEU A 102 21.61 -7.02 7.40
C LEU A 102 22.95 -7.70 7.69
N SER A 103 23.09 -8.23 8.91
CA SER A 103 24.14 -9.18 9.25
C SER A 103 23.87 -10.53 8.56
N LEU A 104 24.50 -10.74 7.40
CA LEU A 104 24.34 -11.97 6.61
C LEU A 104 24.92 -13.22 7.29
N THR A 105 25.81 -13.02 8.26
CA THR A 105 26.47 -14.10 9.02
C THR A 105 25.62 -14.60 10.18
N HIS A 106 24.57 -13.88 10.57
CA HIS A 106 23.69 -14.31 11.64
C HIS A 106 23.07 -15.67 11.31
N GLN A 107 22.97 -16.58 12.28
CA GLN A 107 22.58 -17.97 12.07
C GLN A 107 21.22 -18.12 11.37
N GLU A 108 20.29 -17.18 11.62
CA GLU A 108 18.99 -17.12 10.95
C GLU A 108 19.07 -16.85 9.45
N PHE A 109 20.14 -16.24 8.96
CA PHE A 109 20.33 -15.89 7.55
C PHE A 109 21.53 -16.55 6.88
N ALA A 110 22.48 -17.12 7.65
CA ALA A 110 23.69 -17.74 7.14
C ALA A 110 23.42 -18.86 6.11
N LYS A 111 22.26 -19.53 6.22
CA LYS A 111 21.82 -20.58 5.29
C LYS A 111 20.67 -20.14 4.38
N ARG A 112 20.17 -18.91 4.51
CA ARG A 112 19.11 -18.35 3.67
C ARG A 112 19.73 -17.76 2.39
N ASN A 113 19.02 -17.85 1.28
CA ASN A 113 19.43 -17.24 0.00
C ASN A 113 19.09 -15.74 -0.04
N VAL A 114 19.66 -14.95 0.86
CA VAL A 114 19.42 -13.50 0.92
C VAL A 114 20.18 -12.75 -0.17
N LYS A 115 19.54 -11.74 -0.76
CA LYS A 115 20.14 -10.85 -1.75
C LYS A 115 20.36 -9.46 -1.17
N ALA A 116 21.57 -9.19 -0.68
CA ALA A 116 22.03 -7.85 -0.34
C ALA A 116 22.41 -7.08 -1.63
N LEU A 117 21.48 -6.28 -2.14
CA LEU A 117 21.66 -5.57 -3.41
C LEU A 117 22.57 -4.36 -3.25
N ILE A 118 23.33 -4.07 -4.31
CA ILE A 118 24.21 -2.89 -4.38
C ILE A 118 23.35 -1.64 -4.60
N VAL A 119 23.72 -0.54 -3.96
CA VAL A 119 23.18 0.81 -4.18
C VAL A 119 24.36 1.70 -4.56
N SER A 120 24.42 2.09 -5.82
CA SER A 120 25.53 2.89 -6.36
C SER A 120 25.04 3.97 -7.31
N GLY A 121 25.74 5.10 -7.35
CA GLY A 121 25.36 6.23 -8.18
C GLY A 121 26.11 7.51 -7.78
N ILE A 122 25.51 8.65 -8.12
CA ILE A 122 26.05 9.98 -7.83
C ILE A 122 24.97 10.79 -7.12
N TYR A 123 25.31 11.44 -6.01
CA TYR A 123 24.38 12.31 -5.28
C TYR A 123 23.98 13.52 -6.14
N ALA A 124 22.69 13.82 -6.19
CA ALA A 124 22.17 14.97 -6.92
C ALA A 124 22.35 16.28 -6.15
N ASN A 125 22.33 16.21 -4.82
CA ASN A 125 22.38 17.37 -3.93
C ASN A 125 23.35 17.15 -2.78
N ASP A 126 23.92 18.25 -2.28
CA ASP A 126 24.56 18.27 -0.96
C ASP A 126 23.58 17.78 0.11
N GLY A 127 24.09 17.01 1.07
CA GLY A 127 23.25 16.41 2.10
C GLY A 127 24.06 15.77 3.21
N PHE A 128 23.37 15.14 4.14
CA PHE A 128 23.97 14.46 5.29
C PHE A 128 23.04 13.41 5.88
N GLN A 129 23.60 12.39 6.55
CA GLN A 129 22.80 11.31 7.14
C GLN A 129 22.33 11.61 8.56
N MET A 130 23.16 12.29 9.36
CA MET A 130 23.03 12.39 10.81
C MET A 130 22.83 13.82 11.28
N SER A 131 22.18 14.00 12.43
CA SER A 131 22.00 15.32 13.06
C SER A 131 23.34 16.08 13.19
N GLY A 132 23.27 17.41 13.07
CA GLY A 132 24.44 18.29 13.07
C GLY A 132 25.28 18.26 11.79
N GLY A 133 24.74 17.76 10.67
CA GLY A 133 25.44 17.73 9.39
C GLY A 133 26.51 16.64 9.27
N ARG A 134 26.46 15.63 10.13
CA ARG A 134 27.44 14.54 10.15
C ARG A 134 27.15 13.52 9.05
N GLN A 135 28.21 12.86 8.58
CA GLN A 135 28.18 11.98 7.40
C GLN A 135 27.62 12.72 6.18
N ALA A 136 28.19 13.90 5.92
CA ALA A 136 27.82 14.74 4.78
C ALA A 136 28.40 14.22 3.46
N TRP A 137 27.76 14.60 2.38
CA TRP A 137 28.21 14.43 1.01
C TRP A 137 27.96 15.70 0.21
N ARG A 138 28.63 15.84 -0.93
CA ARG A 138 28.41 16.91 -1.90
C ARG A 138 27.70 16.38 -3.14
N ALA A 139 26.96 17.26 -3.80
CA ALA A 139 26.46 16.99 -5.14
C ALA A 139 27.63 16.62 -6.07
N GLY A 140 27.47 15.54 -6.83
CA GLY A 140 28.54 15.00 -7.68
C GLY A 140 29.43 13.94 -7.01
N ASP A 141 29.36 13.78 -5.68
CA ASP A 141 30.06 12.68 -5.00
C ASP A 141 29.43 11.33 -5.39
N ALA A 142 30.27 10.32 -5.61
CA ALA A 142 29.81 8.96 -5.84
C ALA A 142 29.39 8.30 -4.51
N PHE A 143 28.34 7.49 -4.56
CA PHE A 143 27.99 6.54 -3.50
C PHE A 143 28.06 5.11 -4.02
N ASN A 144 28.49 4.19 -3.15
CA ASN A 144 28.51 2.76 -3.41
C ASN A 144 28.42 2.00 -2.07
N THR A 145 27.33 1.29 -1.87
CA THR A 145 27.10 0.44 -0.70
C THR A 145 26.31 -0.81 -1.08
N THR A 146 26.08 -1.72 -0.15
CA THR A 146 25.27 -2.93 -0.32
C THR A 146 24.29 -3.05 0.83
N GLY A 147 23.20 -3.81 0.64
CA GLY A 147 22.27 -4.16 1.71
C GLY A 147 22.87 -4.97 2.87
N ALA A 148 24.12 -5.45 2.75
CA ALA A 148 24.84 -6.06 3.86
C ALA A 148 25.22 -4.97 4.89
N LYS A 149 25.11 -5.31 6.17
CA LYS A 149 25.49 -4.42 7.27
C LYS A 149 26.99 -4.08 7.17
N SER A 150 27.30 -2.79 7.27
CA SER A 150 28.67 -2.26 7.28
C SER A 150 29.00 -1.63 8.64
N SER A 151 30.24 -1.18 8.82
CA SER A 151 30.67 -0.44 10.01
C SER A 151 29.99 0.94 10.18
N ARG A 152 29.31 1.45 9.13
CA ARG A 152 28.52 2.69 9.19
C ARG A 152 27.12 2.47 9.76
N ASN A 153 26.70 1.22 9.86
CA ASN A 153 25.35 0.84 10.21
C ASN A 153 25.27 0.32 11.66
N ASP A 154 24.06 0.39 12.22
CA ASP A 154 23.73 -0.29 13.47
C ASP A 154 23.03 -1.63 13.20
N ASN A 155 22.44 -2.25 14.23
CA ASN A 155 21.79 -3.56 14.09
C ASN A 155 20.31 -3.48 13.70
N HIS A 156 19.73 -2.28 13.61
CA HIS A 156 18.30 -2.10 13.43
C HIS A 156 17.76 -2.84 12.19
N GLY A 157 18.45 -2.71 11.04
CA GLY A 157 18.08 -3.41 9.82
C GLY A 157 18.13 -4.94 9.93
N SER A 158 18.98 -5.49 10.80
CA SER A 158 19.02 -6.95 11.05
C SER A 158 17.82 -7.39 11.89
N HIS A 159 17.45 -6.62 12.91
CA HIS A 159 16.24 -6.87 13.72
C HIS A 159 14.98 -6.84 12.86
N VAL A 160 14.82 -5.78 12.04
CA VAL A 160 13.71 -5.64 11.07
C VAL A 160 13.67 -6.81 10.09
N SER A 161 14.81 -7.19 9.52
CA SER A 161 14.90 -8.30 8.56
C SER A 161 14.47 -9.62 9.19
N GLY A 162 14.85 -9.87 10.45
CA GLY A 162 14.49 -11.09 11.17
C GLY A 162 12.99 -11.30 11.28
N SER A 163 12.26 -10.27 11.71
CA SER A 163 10.80 -10.34 11.83
C SER A 163 10.11 -10.61 10.48
N ILE A 164 10.72 -10.22 9.35
CA ILE A 164 10.19 -10.55 8.01
C ILE A 164 10.52 -12.00 7.65
N ALA A 165 11.80 -12.39 7.76
CA ALA A 165 12.32 -13.50 6.97
C ALA A 165 13.44 -14.33 7.65
N ALA A 166 13.60 -14.25 8.97
CA ALA A 166 14.44 -15.22 9.69
C ALA A 166 13.98 -16.65 9.40
N ALA A 167 14.93 -17.59 9.35
CA ALA A 167 14.63 -18.98 9.04
C ALA A 167 13.72 -19.61 10.10
N ARG A 168 13.01 -20.67 9.71
CA ARG A 168 12.39 -21.61 10.64
C ARG A 168 13.31 -22.82 10.74
N ASN A 169 14.11 -22.88 11.79
CA ASN A 169 15.18 -23.87 11.97
C ASN A 169 15.15 -24.54 13.36
N GLY A 170 14.16 -24.20 14.20
CA GLY A 170 14.01 -24.73 15.56
C GLY A 170 14.89 -24.03 16.60
N VAL A 171 15.52 -22.90 16.27
CA VAL A 171 16.42 -22.14 17.15
C VAL A 171 15.92 -20.72 17.28
N GLY A 172 15.84 -20.20 18.50
CA GLY A 172 15.52 -18.80 18.75
C GLY A 172 14.14 -18.39 18.23
N MET A 173 14.09 -17.64 17.12
CA MET A 173 12.86 -17.08 16.53
C MET A 173 12.80 -17.31 15.02
N MET A 174 11.60 -17.20 14.46
CA MET A 174 11.35 -17.28 13.02
C MET A 174 10.70 -16.01 12.49
N GLY A 175 10.96 -15.68 11.22
CA GLY A 175 10.26 -14.59 10.54
C GLY A 175 8.85 -14.99 10.11
N VAL A 176 8.00 -14.00 9.84
CA VAL A 176 6.62 -14.25 9.35
C VAL A 176 6.62 -14.96 7.98
N ALA A 177 7.55 -14.61 7.09
CA ALA A 177 7.70 -15.20 5.76
C ALA A 177 9.06 -15.91 5.64
N PHE A 178 9.28 -16.91 6.49
CA PHE A 178 10.55 -17.59 6.70
C PHE A 178 11.12 -18.34 5.49
N GLU A 179 10.33 -18.59 4.43
CA GLU A 179 10.80 -19.16 3.14
C GLU A 179 10.81 -18.15 1.98
N SER A 180 10.56 -16.86 2.25
CA SER A 180 10.59 -15.81 1.21
C SER A 180 11.96 -15.62 0.57
N ASP A 181 11.98 -15.16 -0.68
CA ASP A 181 13.19 -14.71 -1.37
C ASP A 181 13.52 -13.27 -0.91
N TYR A 182 14.32 -13.16 0.14
CA TYR A 182 14.54 -11.88 0.82
C TYR A 182 15.63 -11.04 0.15
N HIS A 183 15.30 -9.79 -0.14
CA HIS A 183 16.19 -8.79 -0.74
C HIS A 183 16.33 -7.60 0.20
N ILE A 184 17.52 -7.02 0.30
CA ILE A 184 17.73 -5.84 1.13
C ILE A 184 18.64 -4.84 0.43
N THR A 185 18.31 -3.56 0.58
CA THR A 185 19.20 -2.43 0.26
C THR A 185 19.39 -1.59 1.51
N ASN A 186 20.40 -0.73 1.49
CA ASN A 186 20.84 0.02 2.66
C ASN A 186 20.31 1.47 2.62
N SER A 187 19.96 2.03 3.78
CA SER A 187 19.68 3.46 3.96
C SER A 187 20.96 4.31 4.03
N ASN A 188 22.13 3.65 3.99
CA ASN A 188 23.49 4.17 4.20
C ASN A 188 23.75 4.73 5.59
N GLY A 189 22.88 4.45 6.56
CA GLY A 189 23.00 5.01 7.91
C GLY A 189 22.55 4.07 9.01
N THR A 190 22.19 4.66 10.13
CA THR A 190 21.70 3.98 11.34
C THR A 190 20.22 4.30 11.56
N ASP A 191 19.59 3.70 12.56
CA ASP A 191 18.27 4.11 13.01
C ASP A 191 18.24 5.57 13.51
N ALA A 192 19.37 6.06 14.05
CA ALA A 192 19.54 7.46 14.41
C ALA A 192 19.71 8.43 13.21
N SER A 193 19.61 7.96 11.96
CA SER A 193 19.62 8.84 10.77
C SER A 193 18.45 9.81 10.82
N VAL A 194 18.60 11.04 10.34
CA VAL A 194 17.50 12.02 10.29
C VAL A 194 17.01 12.14 8.85
N TYR A 195 15.74 11.84 8.59
CA TYR A 195 15.15 12.08 7.28
C TYR A 195 14.43 13.43 7.21
N GLY A 196 14.88 14.26 6.27
CA GLY A 196 14.33 15.58 5.99
C GLY A 196 14.76 16.02 4.59
N ILE A 197 14.99 17.32 4.40
CA ILE A 197 15.49 17.89 3.13
C ILE A 197 16.95 17.50 2.84
N ASN A 198 17.65 16.97 3.84
CA ASN A 198 19.05 16.59 3.80
C ASN A 198 19.32 15.27 3.05
N MET A 199 18.29 14.47 2.76
CA MET A 199 18.42 13.17 2.12
C MET A 199 18.26 13.30 0.60
N ASP A 200 19.07 12.54 -0.14
CA ASP A 200 19.21 12.69 -1.59
C ASP A 200 18.24 11.83 -2.40
N TYR A 201 17.69 12.39 -3.48
CA TYR A 201 16.80 11.70 -4.40
C TYR A 201 17.47 10.54 -5.13
N ASN A 202 18.66 10.72 -5.70
CA ASN A 202 19.32 9.69 -6.52
C ASN A 202 19.66 8.47 -5.68
N TYR A 203 20.11 8.67 -4.44
CA TYR A 203 20.38 7.59 -3.50
C TYR A 203 19.14 6.72 -3.27
N PHE A 204 18.03 7.33 -2.83
CA PHE A 204 16.81 6.58 -2.51
C PHE A 204 16.10 6.05 -3.76
N ARG A 205 16.24 6.73 -4.90
CA ARG A 205 15.78 6.21 -6.20
C ARG A 205 16.51 4.92 -6.55
N ALA A 206 17.82 4.85 -6.33
CA ALA A 206 18.59 3.62 -6.52
C ALA A 206 18.22 2.54 -5.48
N ALA A 207 18.11 2.89 -4.19
CA ALA A 207 17.76 1.93 -3.14
C ALA A 207 16.40 1.26 -3.38
N TYR A 208 15.34 2.06 -3.55
CA TYR A 208 13.99 1.54 -3.81
C TYR A 208 13.88 0.92 -5.22
N GLY A 209 14.45 1.57 -6.23
CA GLY A 209 14.40 1.11 -7.62
C GLY A 209 15.10 -0.22 -7.83
N ASN A 210 16.24 -0.47 -7.16
CA ASN A 210 16.96 -1.74 -7.30
C ASN A 210 16.17 -2.91 -6.71
N LEU A 211 15.45 -2.71 -5.61
CA LEU A 211 14.52 -3.72 -5.07
C LEU A 211 13.38 -3.99 -6.05
N ALA A 212 12.72 -2.95 -6.55
CA ALA A 212 11.63 -3.08 -7.51
C ALA A 212 12.09 -3.79 -8.80
N ASN A 213 13.26 -3.42 -9.34
CA ASN A 213 13.87 -4.05 -10.52
C ASN A 213 14.24 -5.53 -10.29
N ALA A 214 14.57 -5.91 -9.04
CA ALA A 214 14.77 -7.31 -8.68
C ALA A 214 13.47 -8.12 -8.64
N GLY A 215 12.31 -7.46 -8.80
CA GLY A 215 10.97 -8.05 -8.73
C GLY A 215 10.42 -8.14 -7.31
N VAL A 216 10.96 -7.36 -6.36
CA VAL A 216 10.37 -7.25 -5.01
C VAL A 216 8.98 -6.64 -5.12
N ARG A 217 7.99 -7.31 -4.51
CA ARG A 217 6.59 -6.87 -4.53
C ARG A 217 6.26 -5.90 -3.39
N VAL A 218 6.89 -6.08 -2.24
CA VAL A 218 6.66 -5.29 -1.02
C VAL A 218 7.99 -4.85 -0.43
N ILE A 219 8.10 -3.56 -0.12
CA ILE A 219 9.28 -2.97 0.50
C ILE A 219 8.93 -2.43 1.89
N ASN A 220 9.54 -3.01 2.92
CA ASN A 220 9.52 -2.47 4.28
C ASN A 220 10.43 -1.23 4.38
N SER A 221 9.97 -0.19 5.05
CA SER A 221 10.74 1.03 5.34
C SER A 221 10.53 1.48 6.78
N SER A 222 11.48 1.11 7.64
CA SER A 222 11.43 1.30 9.10
C SER A 222 12.56 2.18 9.64
N TRP A 223 13.34 2.85 8.80
CA TRP A 223 14.60 3.49 9.19
C TRP A 223 14.45 4.94 9.63
N GLY A 224 15.29 5.41 10.55
CA GLY A 224 15.52 6.82 10.76
C GLY A 224 14.49 7.55 11.63
N ASN A 225 14.78 8.80 11.90
CA ASN A 225 14.01 9.73 12.71
C ASN A 225 13.55 10.94 11.88
N PRO A 226 12.36 11.50 12.17
CA PRO A 226 11.90 12.71 11.49
C PRO A 226 12.78 13.90 11.84
N ASP A 227 12.66 14.97 11.04
CA ASP A 227 13.24 16.26 11.39
C ASP A 227 12.67 16.73 12.74
N ALA A 228 13.52 17.28 13.62
CA ALA A 228 13.11 17.70 14.97
C ALA A 228 12.02 18.80 14.97
N ARG A 229 11.82 19.47 13.84
CA ARG A 229 10.75 20.47 13.63
C ARG A 229 9.40 19.86 13.25
N ASP A 230 9.33 18.56 12.99
CA ASP A 230 8.09 17.86 12.65
C ASP A 230 7.21 17.72 13.91
N ASP A 231 6.10 18.45 13.92
CA ASP A 231 5.00 18.23 14.87
C ASP A 231 3.81 17.63 14.11
N VAL A 232 3.51 16.36 14.36
CA VAL A 232 2.44 15.63 13.68
C VAL A 232 1.22 15.40 14.58
N ASN A 233 1.03 16.21 15.63
CA ASN A 233 -0.22 16.20 16.39
C ASN A 233 -1.41 16.76 15.59
N THR A 234 -1.15 17.64 14.62
CA THR A 234 -2.22 18.28 13.82
C THR A 234 -1.98 18.08 12.33
N VAL A 235 -3.05 18.14 11.53
CA VAL A 235 -2.96 18.08 10.06
C VAL A 235 -2.11 19.24 9.51
N ALA A 236 -2.21 20.43 10.10
CA ALA A 236 -1.38 21.58 9.74
C ALA A 236 0.11 21.31 9.98
N GLY A 237 0.45 20.64 11.08
CA GLY A 237 1.82 20.25 11.38
C GLY A 237 2.37 19.18 10.42
N VAL A 238 1.55 18.18 10.05
CA VAL A 238 1.92 17.21 9.00
C VAL A 238 2.13 17.91 7.66
N TYR A 239 1.27 18.88 7.31
CA TYR A 239 1.43 19.67 6.09
C TYR A 239 2.69 20.53 6.10
N ALA A 240 3.03 21.16 7.22
CA ALA A 240 4.29 21.90 7.35
C ALA A 240 5.51 20.99 7.14
N ALA A 241 5.47 19.75 7.66
CA ALA A 241 6.50 18.74 7.38
C ALA A 241 6.53 18.34 5.90
N HIS A 242 5.36 18.16 5.27
CA HIS A 242 5.25 17.89 3.83
C HIS A 242 5.85 19.00 2.98
N LEU A 243 5.51 20.26 3.23
CA LEU A 243 6.06 21.41 2.50
C LEU A 243 7.57 21.52 2.68
N ARG A 244 8.12 21.20 3.86
CA ARG A 244 9.58 21.15 4.02
C ARG A 244 10.21 20.12 3.10
N VAL A 245 9.71 18.88 3.11
CA VAL A 245 10.31 17.77 2.34
C VAL A 245 10.03 17.88 0.84
N MET A 246 8.85 18.37 0.45
CA MET A 246 8.34 18.30 -0.93
C MET A 246 8.21 19.66 -1.61
N GLY A 247 8.28 20.76 -0.86
CA GLY A 247 8.08 22.13 -1.37
C GLY A 247 9.34 22.83 -1.86
N SER A 248 10.49 22.15 -1.87
CA SER A 248 11.71 22.68 -2.49
C SER A 248 11.71 22.45 -4.00
N ASP A 249 12.42 23.30 -4.76
CA ASP A 249 12.64 23.09 -6.21
C ASP A 249 13.44 21.81 -6.54
N LYS A 250 14.03 21.19 -5.52
CA LYS A 250 14.78 19.94 -5.63
C LYS A 250 13.88 18.73 -5.43
N LYS A 251 14.11 17.67 -6.21
CA LYS A 251 13.50 16.38 -5.95
C LYS A 251 13.99 15.82 -4.61
N SER A 252 13.08 15.32 -3.79
CA SER A 252 13.37 14.80 -2.44
C SER A 252 13.45 13.27 -2.42
N TRP A 253 14.11 12.71 -1.41
CA TRP A 253 14.12 11.27 -1.17
C TRP A 253 12.72 10.63 -1.10
N LEU A 254 11.73 11.35 -0.57
CA LEU A 254 10.35 10.87 -0.46
C LEU A 254 9.67 10.87 -1.83
N GLN A 255 9.96 11.85 -2.68
CA GLN A 255 9.55 11.82 -4.09
C GLN A 255 10.19 10.63 -4.83
N ALA A 256 11.43 10.24 -4.49
CA ALA A 256 12.06 9.06 -5.09
C ALA A 256 11.27 7.77 -4.82
N ALA A 257 10.84 7.56 -3.57
CA ALA A 257 9.99 6.42 -3.21
C ALA A 257 8.63 6.48 -3.94
N ALA A 258 8.00 7.66 -3.99
CA ALA A 258 6.75 7.86 -4.70
C ALA A 258 6.86 7.58 -6.20
N ASP A 259 7.95 8.01 -6.85
CA ASP A 259 8.21 7.73 -8.26
C ASP A 259 8.37 6.23 -8.51
N VAL A 260 9.14 5.53 -7.67
CA VAL A 260 9.31 4.07 -7.81
C VAL A 260 7.97 3.34 -7.64
N ALA A 261 7.15 3.74 -6.67
CA ALA A 261 5.81 3.17 -6.48
C ALA A 261 4.95 3.32 -7.74
N ARG A 262 4.92 4.51 -8.35
CA ARG A 262 4.14 4.79 -9.57
C ARG A 262 4.64 4.02 -10.78
N GLU A 263 5.95 3.91 -10.93
CA GLU A 263 6.58 3.31 -12.12
C GLU A 263 6.56 1.78 -12.08
N THR A 264 6.58 1.18 -10.89
CA THR A 264 6.79 -0.27 -10.73
C THR A 264 5.64 -0.99 -10.05
N ASN A 265 4.65 -0.25 -9.53
CA ASN A 265 3.53 -0.78 -8.75
C ASN A 265 3.96 -1.53 -7.47
N VAL A 266 5.18 -1.29 -6.97
CA VAL A 266 5.63 -1.85 -5.69
C VAL A 266 4.77 -1.30 -4.54
N LEU A 267 4.54 -2.12 -3.51
CA LEU A 267 3.85 -1.71 -2.29
C LEU A 267 4.87 -1.32 -1.22
N HIS A 268 4.83 -0.07 -0.75
CA HIS A 268 5.64 0.35 0.38
C HIS A 268 4.90 0.17 1.71
N VAL A 269 5.60 -0.39 2.69
CA VAL A 269 5.14 -0.54 4.08
C VAL A 269 5.98 0.36 4.98
N TRP A 270 5.35 1.34 5.61
CA TRP A 270 6.01 2.38 6.39
C TRP A 270 5.67 2.31 7.87
N ALA A 271 6.71 2.34 8.72
CA ALA A 271 6.53 2.57 10.14
C ALA A 271 5.96 3.97 10.42
N ALA A 272 4.92 4.06 11.25
CA ALA A 272 4.15 5.28 11.50
C ALA A 272 4.92 6.40 12.23
N GLY A 273 5.94 6.05 13.02
CA GLY A 273 6.70 6.97 13.87
C GLY A 273 6.55 6.66 15.36
N ASN A 274 7.56 7.02 16.15
CA ASN A 274 7.73 6.60 17.55
C ASN A 274 7.67 7.80 18.53
N SER A 275 6.83 8.80 18.26
CA SER A 275 6.76 10.05 19.04
C SER A 275 5.45 10.24 19.81
N GLY A 276 4.57 9.24 19.86
CA GLY A 276 3.30 9.27 20.60
C GLY A 276 2.33 10.34 20.10
N ARG A 277 2.35 10.64 18.80
CA ARG A 277 1.58 11.73 18.18
C ARG A 277 0.25 11.27 17.60
N ASP A 278 -0.68 12.21 17.43
CA ASP A 278 -2.02 11.94 16.90
C ASP A 278 -2.08 11.59 15.40
N ASN A 279 -1.00 11.85 14.64
CA ASN A 279 -0.88 11.42 13.26
C ASN A 279 0.47 10.77 12.98
N VAL A 280 0.51 10.03 11.87
CA VAL A 280 1.73 9.40 11.36
C VAL A 280 2.69 10.44 10.78
N ASN A 281 3.98 10.10 10.73
CA ASN A 281 5.01 10.97 10.16
C ASN A 281 4.76 11.24 8.66
N VAL A 282 5.36 12.32 8.14
CA VAL A 282 5.15 12.81 6.77
C VAL A 282 5.33 11.73 5.68
N ARG A 283 6.31 10.83 5.84
CA ARG A 283 6.55 9.72 4.89
C ARG A 283 5.38 8.73 4.80
N SER A 284 4.72 8.49 5.94
CA SER A 284 3.60 7.56 6.07
C SER A 284 2.27 8.24 5.73
N ALA A 285 2.22 9.57 5.86
CA ALA A 285 1.10 10.44 5.53
C ALA A 285 1.03 10.82 4.05
N LEU A 286 2.04 10.49 3.23
CA LEU A 286 2.15 10.98 1.85
C LEU A 286 0.88 10.80 0.99
N PRO A 287 0.12 9.68 1.07
CA PRO A 287 -1.14 9.53 0.33
C PRO A 287 -2.20 10.60 0.64
N TYR A 288 -2.14 11.27 1.79
CA TYR A 288 -3.01 12.40 2.06
C TYR A 288 -2.79 13.56 1.07
N PHE A 289 -1.53 13.82 0.70
CA PHE A 289 -1.14 14.88 -0.23
C PHE A 289 -1.04 14.41 -1.68
N GLN A 290 -0.78 13.12 -1.89
CA GLN A 290 -0.69 12.47 -3.20
C GLN A 290 -1.58 11.22 -3.24
N PRO A 291 -2.93 11.40 -3.37
CA PRO A 291 -3.90 10.31 -3.19
C PRO A 291 -3.79 9.13 -4.15
N ASP A 292 -3.15 9.33 -5.31
CA ASP A 292 -2.86 8.27 -6.26
C ASP A 292 -1.94 7.18 -5.67
N LEU A 293 -1.12 7.52 -4.68
CA LEU A 293 -0.22 6.57 -4.02
C LEU A 293 -0.93 5.65 -3.02
N GLU A 294 -2.17 5.93 -2.61
CA GLU A 294 -2.82 5.22 -1.51
C GLU A 294 -2.86 3.70 -1.73
N GLN A 295 -3.02 3.24 -2.97
CA GLN A 295 -3.05 1.82 -3.33
C GLN A 295 -1.68 1.14 -3.28
N ASN A 296 -0.59 1.92 -3.25
CA ASN A 296 0.80 1.47 -3.19
C ASN A 296 1.49 1.84 -1.87
N TRP A 297 0.71 2.30 -0.89
CA TRP A 297 1.19 2.71 0.43
C TRP A 297 0.42 2.00 1.54
N LEU A 298 1.15 1.52 2.54
CA LEU A 298 0.59 0.96 3.76
C LEU A 298 1.38 1.48 4.96
N THR A 299 0.65 1.99 5.94
CA THR A 299 1.22 2.53 7.16
C THR A 299 0.98 1.59 8.32
N VAL A 300 1.96 1.45 9.21
CA VAL A 300 1.89 0.50 10.31
C VAL A 300 2.21 1.16 11.65
N THR A 301 1.27 1.06 12.57
CA THR A 301 1.39 1.47 13.98
C THR A 301 1.68 0.26 14.87
N ALA A 302 2.19 0.48 16.08
CA ALA A 302 2.59 -0.61 16.98
C ALA A 302 1.48 -0.98 17.98
N LEU A 303 1.52 -2.24 18.41
CA LEU A 303 0.70 -2.81 19.48
C LEU A 303 1.58 -3.49 20.53
N THR A 304 1.12 -3.48 21.78
CA THR A 304 1.56 -4.41 22.82
C THR A 304 0.85 -5.74 22.70
N LYS A 305 1.31 -6.74 23.47
CA LYS A 305 0.73 -8.10 23.50
C LYS A 305 -0.74 -8.09 23.95
N GLU A 306 -1.15 -7.09 24.71
CA GLU A 306 -2.52 -6.85 25.18
C GLU A 306 -3.40 -6.16 24.13
N LEU A 307 -2.88 -5.97 22.90
CA LEU A 307 -3.55 -5.29 21.78
C LEU A 307 -3.92 -3.83 22.09
N VAL A 308 -3.08 -3.16 22.88
CA VAL A 308 -3.17 -1.72 23.16
C VAL A 308 -2.05 -1.00 22.42
N GLN A 309 -2.32 0.24 21.97
CA GLN A 309 -1.29 1.07 21.37
C GLN A 309 -0.31 1.58 22.44
N PRO A 310 1.00 1.31 22.32
CA PRO A 310 1.99 1.80 23.28
C PRO A 310 2.20 3.31 23.14
N SER A 311 2.62 3.97 24.22
CA SER A 311 2.73 5.43 24.30
C SER A 311 3.68 6.06 23.27
N PHE A 312 4.65 5.31 22.76
CA PHE A 312 5.55 5.78 21.71
C PHE A 312 4.91 5.75 20.32
N SER A 313 3.93 4.89 20.05
CA SER A 313 3.41 4.74 18.69
C SER A 313 2.61 5.97 18.31
N ASN A 314 2.94 6.57 17.16
CA ASN A 314 2.02 7.49 16.53
C ASN A 314 0.71 6.75 16.16
N ARG A 315 -0.41 7.48 16.16
CA ARG A 315 -1.73 6.97 15.75
C ARG A 315 -1.86 6.94 14.25
N CYS A 316 -2.74 6.10 13.72
CA CYS A 316 -3.04 6.09 12.29
C CYS A 316 -3.54 7.47 11.80
N GLY A 317 -4.34 8.18 12.62
CA GLY A 317 -4.79 9.55 12.37
C GLY A 317 -5.37 9.71 10.97
N LEU A 318 -4.87 10.72 10.24
CA LEU A 318 -5.23 10.98 8.84
C LEU A 318 -5.01 9.81 7.87
N ALA A 319 -4.15 8.84 8.23
CA ALA A 319 -3.82 7.67 7.41
C ALA A 319 -4.73 6.47 7.63
N LYS A 320 -5.80 6.57 8.44
CA LYS A 320 -6.63 5.43 8.84
C LYS A 320 -7.08 4.50 7.70
N TYR A 321 -7.34 5.02 6.50
CA TYR A 321 -7.78 4.22 5.35
C TYR A 321 -6.67 3.39 4.69
N TRP A 322 -5.39 3.71 4.94
CA TRP A 322 -4.23 2.95 4.49
C TRP A 322 -3.33 2.53 5.66
N CYS A 323 -3.89 2.33 6.84
CA CYS A 323 -3.15 2.04 8.05
C CYS A 323 -3.66 0.78 8.76
N VAL A 324 -2.73 0.00 9.32
CA VAL A 324 -3.00 -1.13 10.23
C VAL A 324 -2.18 -0.96 11.50
N SER A 325 -2.52 -1.72 12.54
CA SER A 325 -1.73 -1.84 13.77
C SER A 325 -1.18 -3.25 13.88
N ALA A 326 0.11 -3.40 14.17
CA ALA A 326 0.75 -4.71 14.23
C ALA A 326 1.64 -4.83 15.48
N PRO A 327 2.00 -6.06 15.87
CA PRO A 327 2.90 -6.34 16.99
C PRO A 327 4.20 -5.52 16.90
N GLY A 328 4.45 -4.65 17.87
CA GLY A 328 5.59 -3.73 17.82
C GLY A 328 6.23 -3.43 19.18
N ALA A 329 5.84 -4.12 20.24
CA ALA A 329 6.46 -4.02 21.55
C ALA A 329 6.91 -5.40 22.04
N ALA A 330 8.08 -5.44 22.67
CA ALA A 330 8.78 -6.64 23.11
C ALA A 330 8.93 -7.69 21.99
N ILE A 331 9.36 -7.25 20.81
CA ILE A 331 9.54 -8.13 19.65
C ILE A 331 10.95 -8.68 19.65
N ASN A 332 11.07 -10.01 19.73
CA ASN A 332 12.35 -10.71 19.70
C ASN A 332 12.80 -10.93 18.26
N SER A 333 14.02 -10.53 17.93
CA SER A 333 14.63 -10.74 16.62
C SER A 333 16.15 -10.72 16.72
N LEU A 334 16.85 -10.66 15.59
CA LEU A 334 18.30 -10.63 15.51
C LEU A 334 18.90 -9.54 16.39
N GLY A 335 19.79 -9.95 17.29
CA GLY A 335 20.50 -9.09 18.22
C GLY A 335 21.87 -8.65 17.71
N ALA A 336 22.45 -7.67 18.38
CA ALA A 336 23.70 -7.03 17.93
C ALA A 336 24.98 -7.69 18.45
N LYS A 337 24.88 -8.56 19.46
CA LYS A 337 26.02 -9.02 20.28
C LYS A 337 26.85 -10.13 19.63
N SER A 338 26.25 -10.98 18.81
CA SER A 338 26.93 -12.07 18.08
C SER A 338 26.07 -12.57 16.92
N ASP A 339 26.62 -13.46 16.09
CA ASP A 339 25.88 -14.12 15.00
C ASP A 339 24.78 -15.10 15.47
N SER A 340 24.58 -15.23 16.77
CA SER A 340 23.54 -16.07 17.38
C SER A 340 22.74 -15.33 18.45
N ALA A 341 22.93 -14.01 18.55
CA ALA A 341 22.29 -13.20 19.58
C ALA A 341 20.87 -12.82 19.14
N TYR A 342 19.96 -12.74 20.10
CA TYR A 342 18.63 -12.17 19.90
C TYR A 342 18.45 -11.02 20.88
N ASP A 343 17.73 -9.99 20.45
CA ASP A 343 17.37 -8.84 21.28
C ASP A 343 15.86 -8.56 21.14
N SER A 344 15.26 -8.15 22.24
CA SER A 344 13.86 -7.72 22.29
C SER A 344 13.78 -6.20 22.16
N GLU A 345 13.09 -5.71 21.14
CA GLU A 345 12.98 -4.29 20.82
C GLU A 345 11.53 -3.79 20.76
N ASN A 346 11.38 -2.47 20.79
CA ASN A 346 10.09 -1.78 20.74
C ASN A 346 10.14 -0.69 19.66
N GLY A 347 9.10 -0.65 18.82
CA GLY A 347 8.95 0.40 17.82
C GLY A 347 7.91 0.05 16.76
N THR A 348 7.39 1.08 16.10
CA THR A 348 6.68 0.91 14.83
C THR A 348 7.57 0.26 13.76
N SER A 349 8.89 0.37 13.93
CA SER A 349 9.91 -0.33 13.15
C SER A 349 9.84 -1.85 13.24
N MET A 350 9.34 -2.41 14.35
CA MET A 350 9.11 -3.84 14.54
C MET A 350 7.69 -4.27 14.14
N ALA A 351 6.75 -3.33 14.08
CA ALA A 351 5.39 -3.58 13.58
C ALA A 351 5.31 -3.66 12.05
N ALA A 352 5.97 -2.74 11.33
CA ALA A 352 6.02 -2.76 9.88
C ALA A 352 6.52 -4.08 9.24
N PRO A 353 7.59 -4.74 9.75
CA PRO A 353 8.07 -5.99 9.18
C PRO A 353 7.10 -7.16 9.37
N HIS A 354 6.33 -7.18 10.47
CA HIS A 354 5.26 -8.16 10.65
C HIS A 354 4.24 -8.11 9.51
N VAL A 355 3.81 -6.90 9.16
CA VAL A 355 2.88 -6.65 8.05
C VAL A 355 3.51 -7.01 6.71
N THR A 356 4.79 -6.69 6.52
CA THR A 356 5.51 -7.03 5.28
C THR A 356 5.58 -8.54 5.06
N GLY A 357 5.88 -9.32 6.11
CA GLY A 357 5.87 -10.78 6.02
C GLY A 357 4.46 -11.35 5.82
N ALA A 358 3.44 -10.79 6.50
CA ALA A 358 2.05 -11.19 6.31
C ALA A 358 1.59 -10.99 4.85
N LEU A 359 1.95 -9.86 4.23
CA LEU A 359 1.72 -9.63 2.80
C LEU A 359 2.41 -10.70 1.93
N GLY A 360 3.61 -11.15 2.31
CA GLY A 360 4.29 -12.25 1.64
C GLY A 360 3.51 -13.55 1.64
N LEU A 361 2.92 -13.93 2.78
CA LEU A 361 2.06 -15.12 2.87
C LEU A 361 0.81 -14.99 1.99
N LEU A 362 0.21 -13.79 1.94
CA LEU A 362 -0.94 -13.54 1.07
C LEU A 362 -0.58 -13.56 -0.42
N MET A 363 0.61 -13.07 -0.78
CA MET A 363 1.11 -13.13 -2.16
C MET A 363 1.34 -14.57 -2.62
N GLU A 364 1.74 -15.48 -1.72
CA GLU A 364 1.83 -16.92 -2.02
C GLU A 364 0.43 -17.53 -2.17
N ARG A 365 -0.53 -17.18 -1.29
CA ARG A 365 -1.92 -17.65 -1.36
C ARG A 365 -2.65 -17.20 -2.63
N TYR A 366 -2.33 -16.00 -3.14
CA TYR A 366 -2.98 -15.38 -4.28
C TYR A 366 -1.93 -14.97 -5.34
N PRO A 367 -1.29 -15.95 -6.02
CA PRO A 367 -0.13 -15.70 -6.85
C PRO A 367 -0.43 -14.85 -8.10
N THR A 368 -1.69 -14.73 -8.49
CA THR A 368 -2.14 -14.03 -9.70
C THR A 368 -2.73 -12.65 -9.41
N LEU A 369 -2.91 -12.29 -8.13
CA LEU A 369 -3.41 -10.98 -7.73
C LEU A 369 -2.28 -9.97 -7.64
N ASP A 370 -2.55 -8.73 -8.07
CA ASP A 370 -1.62 -7.62 -7.97
C ASP A 370 -1.43 -7.14 -6.52
N ASN A 371 -0.47 -6.24 -6.31
CA ASN A 371 -0.15 -5.73 -4.97
C ASN A 371 -1.32 -4.97 -4.32
N GLN A 372 -2.17 -4.32 -5.11
CA GLN A 372 -3.29 -3.52 -4.62
C GLN A 372 -4.42 -4.42 -4.11
N ALA A 373 -4.71 -5.50 -4.83
CA ALA A 373 -5.65 -6.54 -4.41
C ALA A 373 -5.19 -7.22 -3.12
N ILE A 374 -3.90 -7.59 -3.02
CA ILE A 374 -3.32 -8.17 -1.80
C ILE A 374 -3.43 -7.20 -0.61
N ARG A 375 -3.12 -5.91 -0.82
CA ARG A 375 -3.29 -4.86 0.20
C ARG A 375 -4.73 -4.76 0.65
N THR A 376 -5.69 -4.75 -0.27
CA THR A 376 -7.12 -4.72 0.06
C THR A 376 -7.55 -5.94 0.87
N ILE A 377 -7.07 -7.14 0.53
CA ILE A 377 -7.35 -8.34 1.34
C ILE A 377 -6.82 -8.14 2.75
N LEU A 378 -5.53 -7.80 2.92
CA LEU A 378 -4.92 -7.58 4.23
C LEU A 378 -5.71 -6.57 5.08
N LEU A 379 -6.06 -5.41 4.51
CA LEU A 379 -6.79 -4.36 5.21
C LEU A 379 -8.18 -4.83 5.62
N THR A 380 -8.95 -5.37 4.67
CA THR A 380 -10.38 -5.63 4.89
C THR A 380 -10.64 -6.85 5.75
N THR A 381 -9.66 -7.76 5.85
CA THR A 381 -9.76 -8.92 6.74
C THR A 381 -9.11 -8.70 8.10
N ALA A 382 -8.50 -7.54 8.36
CA ALA A 382 -7.97 -7.22 9.67
C ALA A 382 -9.05 -7.31 10.77
N LYS A 383 -8.64 -7.74 11.96
CA LYS A 383 -9.48 -7.74 13.15
C LYS A 383 -9.55 -6.31 13.69
N HIS A 384 -10.73 -5.73 13.66
CA HIS A 384 -11.01 -4.39 14.18
C HIS A 384 -10.63 -4.27 15.65
N LEU A 385 -10.07 -3.12 16.01
CA LEU A 385 -9.71 -2.73 17.37
C LEU A 385 -10.22 -1.33 17.64
N GLY A 386 -10.60 -1.04 18.89
CA GLY A 386 -11.06 0.29 19.30
C GLY A 386 -12.56 0.52 19.09
N LYS A 387 -12.94 1.79 18.94
CA LYS A 387 -14.34 2.23 18.79
C LYS A 387 -14.70 2.38 17.31
N GLY A 388 -15.97 2.19 16.99
CA GLY A 388 -16.53 2.39 15.65
C GLY A 388 -17.19 1.13 15.10
N ALA A 389 -17.54 1.17 13.82
CA ALA A 389 -18.07 0.00 13.12
C ALA A 389 -16.94 -1.01 12.88
N ALA A 390 -17.22 -2.30 13.11
CA ALA A 390 -16.23 -3.37 12.97
C ALA A 390 -15.65 -3.50 11.55
N ASP A 391 -16.41 -3.11 10.54
CA ASP A 391 -16.00 -3.15 9.13
C ASP A 391 -15.44 -1.81 8.63
N ALA A 392 -14.99 -0.92 9.52
CA ALA A 392 -14.42 0.34 9.09
C ALA A 392 -13.19 0.74 9.90
N PRO A 393 -12.22 1.44 9.29
CA PRO A 393 -11.04 1.88 9.99
C PRO A 393 -11.34 3.06 10.92
N ASN A 394 -10.55 3.18 12.00
CA ASN A 394 -10.58 4.33 12.92
C ASN A 394 -9.20 5.00 13.03
N GLU A 395 -9.17 6.18 13.64
CA GLU A 395 -7.97 7.01 13.73
C GLU A 395 -6.90 6.43 14.66
N LEU A 396 -7.26 5.54 15.58
CA LEU A 396 -6.30 4.97 16.53
C LEU A 396 -5.54 3.79 15.92
N PHE A 397 -6.28 2.83 15.36
CA PHE A 397 -5.74 1.54 14.91
C PHE A 397 -5.83 1.32 13.39
N GLY A 398 -6.40 2.28 12.66
CA GLY A 398 -6.69 2.08 11.24
C GLY A 398 -7.67 0.92 11.09
N TRP A 399 -7.31 -0.03 10.23
CA TRP A 399 -8.08 -1.26 10.00
C TRP A 399 -7.99 -2.28 11.14
N GLY A 400 -7.11 -2.07 12.13
CA GLY A 400 -6.86 -3.01 13.22
C GLY A 400 -5.67 -3.92 12.95
N ILE A 401 -5.67 -5.12 13.55
CA ILE A 401 -4.56 -6.08 13.45
C ILE A 401 -4.77 -7.05 12.29
N PRO A 402 -3.75 -7.32 11.44
CA PRO A 402 -3.89 -8.32 10.38
C PRO A 402 -4.41 -9.66 10.91
N ASP A 403 -5.34 -10.28 10.21
CA ASP A 403 -5.85 -11.62 10.53
C ASP A 403 -5.66 -12.52 9.31
N LEU A 404 -4.58 -13.30 9.33
CA LEU A 404 -4.21 -14.18 8.23
C LEU A 404 -5.22 -15.32 8.06
N GLY A 405 -5.90 -15.75 9.13
CA GLY A 405 -6.93 -16.79 9.04
C GLY A 405 -8.15 -16.34 8.22
N LYS A 406 -8.63 -15.12 8.44
CA LYS A 406 -9.71 -14.52 7.64
C LYS A 406 -9.23 -14.17 6.23
N ALA A 407 -7.97 -13.74 6.08
CA ALA A 407 -7.38 -13.35 4.80
C ALA A 407 -7.25 -14.49 3.77
N LEU A 408 -7.25 -15.76 4.19
CA LEU A 408 -7.20 -16.91 3.26
C LEU A 408 -8.49 -17.15 2.47
N ASN A 409 -9.58 -16.48 2.83
CA ASN A 409 -10.93 -16.70 2.29
C ASN A 409 -11.38 -15.60 1.30
N GLY A 410 -10.44 -14.84 0.74
CA GLY A 410 -10.70 -13.68 -0.14
C GLY A 410 -10.82 -12.34 0.60
N PRO A 411 -11.12 -11.24 -0.10
CA PRO A 411 -11.38 -9.95 0.54
C PRO A 411 -12.64 -10.02 1.40
N ALA A 412 -12.75 -9.18 2.44
CA ALA A 412 -14.02 -8.99 3.16
C ALA A 412 -14.72 -7.69 2.77
N GLN A 413 -14.05 -6.80 2.05
CA GLN A 413 -14.67 -5.63 1.44
C GLN A 413 -14.00 -5.28 0.13
N LEU A 414 -14.71 -4.54 -0.72
CA LEU A 414 -14.16 -3.89 -1.90
C LEU A 414 -13.93 -2.41 -1.59
N LEU A 415 -12.72 -1.92 -1.87
CA LEU A 415 -12.31 -0.52 -1.68
C LEU A 415 -12.29 0.24 -3.01
N GLY A 416 -13.28 -0.04 -3.85
CA GLY A 416 -13.41 0.42 -5.22
C GLY A 416 -13.42 -0.77 -6.17
N ARG A 417 -12.76 -0.62 -7.32
CA ARG A 417 -12.60 -1.69 -8.30
C ARG A 417 -11.58 -2.73 -7.79
N PHE A 418 -12.00 -3.99 -7.70
CA PHE A 418 -11.15 -5.12 -7.34
C PHE A 418 -10.98 -6.05 -8.54
N ASN A 419 -9.74 -6.17 -9.04
CA ASN A 419 -9.44 -7.01 -10.19
C ASN A 419 -9.01 -8.41 -9.74
N ALA A 420 -9.88 -9.39 -9.93
CA ALA A 420 -9.64 -10.81 -9.72
C ALA A 420 -9.18 -11.46 -11.03
N HIS A 421 -7.89 -11.47 -11.30
CA HIS A 421 -7.33 -12.15 -12.47
C HIS A 421 -6.98 -13.61 -12.16
N LEU A 422 -7.64 -14.57 -12.82
CA LEU A 422 -7.32 -16.00 -12.71
C LEU A 422 -7.00 -16.56 -14.10
N PRO A 423 -5.76 -17.03 -14.34
CA PRO A 423 -5.34 -17.60 -15.63
C PRO A 423 -6.02 -18.95 -15.89
N ALA A 424 -5.87 -19.47 -17.11
CA ALA A 424 -6.42 -20.76 -17.49
C ALA A 424 -5.96 -21.88 -16.53
N GLY A 425 -6.89 -22.73 -16.10
CA GLY A 425 -6.63 -23.82 -15.16
C GLY A 425 -6.54 -23.42 -13.68
N ALA A 426 -6.53 -22.13 -13.35
CA ALA A 426 -6.62 -21.67 -11.97
C ALA A 426 -8.07 -21.72 -11.49
N GLU A 427 -8.28 -22.23 -10.28
CA GLU A 427 -9.55 -22.20 -9.56
C GLU A 427 -9.34 -21.63 -8.15
N ASP A 428 -10.23 -20.75 -7.70
CA ASP A 428 -10.22 -20.23 -6.32
C ASP A 428 -11.65 -20.10 -5.78
N THR A 429 -11.79 -20.18 -4.46
CA THR A 429 -13.05 -19.99 -3.74
C THR A 429 -12.87 -18.94 -2.66
N TRP A 430 -13.73 -17.91 -2.70
CA TRP A 430 -13.78 -16.88 -1.67
C TRP A 430 -15.07 -17.01 -0.86
N SER A 431 -14.89 -17.11 0.45
CA SER A 431 -15.96 -17.43 1.40
C SER A 431 -16.22 -16.32 2.40
N ASN A 432 -15.42 -15.26 2.42
CA ASN A 432 -15.75 -14.07 3.18
C ASN A 432 -17.01 -13.39 2.63
N HIS A 433 -17.78 -12.77 3.53
CA HIS A 433 -18.82 -11.82 3.17
C HIS A 433 -18.18 -10.52 2.70
N ILE A 434 -18.35 -10.18 1.42
CA ILE A 434 -17.73 -9.01 0.80
C ILE A 434 -18.69 -7.83 0.87
N SER A 435 -18.35 -6.77 1.60
CA SER A 435 -19.11 -5.52 1.67
C SER A 435 -18.37 -4.32 1.05
N GLU A 436 -18.89 -3.11 1.27
CA GLU A 436 -18.23 -1.84 0.93
C GLU A 436 -18.38 -0.82 2.09
N ALA A 437 -18.54 -1.32 3.32
CA ALA A 437 -18.87 -0.50 4.50
C ALA A 437 -17.86 0.62 4.74
N ALA A 438 -16.57 0.36 4.55
CA ALA A 438 -15.53 1.37 4.68
C ALA A 438 -15.63 2.49 3.62
N LEU A 439 -16.08 2.19 2.39
CA LEU A 439 -16.33 3.22 1.38
C LEU A 439 -17.54 4.07 1.72
N VAL A 440 -18.60 3.47 2.26
CA VAL A 440 -19.79 4.19 2.73
C VAL A 440 -19.41 5.16 3.86
N GLN A 441 -18.60 4.71 4.83
CA GLN A 441 -18.06 5.58 5.87
C GLN A 441 -17.20 6.70 5.26
N ARG A 442 -16.26 6.35 4.38
CA ARG A 442 -15.37 7.32 3.74
C ARG A 442 -16.13 8.38 2.96
N LYS A 443 -17.16 8.00 2.22
CA LYS A 443 -18.06 8.91 1.50
C LYS A 443 -18.69 9.93 2.43
N SER A 444 -19.22 9.48 3.56
CA SER A 444 -19.83 10.35 4.57
C SER A 444 -18.82 11.34 5.15
N GLU A 445 -17.66 10.84 5.59
CA GLU A 445 -16.60 11.66 6.18
C GLU A 445 -16.00 12.67 5.19
N GLU A 446 -15.72 12.24 3.96
CA GLU A 446 -15.15 13.10 2.91
C GLU A 446 -16.15 14.19 2.48
N ARG A 447 -17.44 13.86 2.36
CA ARG A 447 -18.49 14.86 2.07
C ARG A 447 -18.64 15.89 3.19
N GLN A 448 -18.62 15.44 4.44
CA GLN A 448 -18.70 16.35 5.58
C GLN A 448 -17.49 17.30 5.60
N LYS A 449 -16.27 16.77 5.49
CA LYS A 449 -15.04 17.57 5.45
C LYS A 449 -15.03 18.57 4.29
N LEU A 450 -15.51 18.18 3.12
CA LEU A 450 -15.61 19.09 1.97
C LEU A 450 -16.63 20.20 2.20
N ALA A 451 -17.77 19.90 2.83
CA ALA A 451 -18.77 20.90 3.19
C ALA A 451 -18.22 21.90 4.20
N ASP A 452 -17.58 21.40 5.27
CA ASP A 452 -16.94 22.23 6.29
C ASP A 452 -15.86 23.13 5.68
N TRP A 453 -15.01 22.59 4.81
CA TRP A 453 -13.96 23.36 4.13
C TRP A 453 -14.51 24.43 3.19
N ARG A 454 -15.58 24.15 2.43
CA ARG A 454 -16.25 25.14 1.57
C ARG A 454 -16.92 26.27 2.35
N ALA A 455 -17.28 26.03 3.61
CA ALA A 455 -17.85 27.05 4.48
C ALA A 455 -16.80 28.03 5.05
N ILE A 456 -15.51 27.77 4.90
CA ILE A 456 -14.42 28.62 5.42
C ILE A 456 -14.19 29.82 4.47
N PRO A 457 -14.41 31.07 4.92
CA PRO A 457 -14.14 32.25 4.09
C PRO A 457 -12.64 32.56 4.06
N VAL A 458 -11.92 32.02 3.06
CA VAL A 458 -10.46 32.18 2.92
C VAL A 458 -10.02 33.65 2.92
N ALA A 459 -10.80 34.52 2.27
CA ALA A 459 -10.54 35.96 2.26
C ALA A 459 -10.52 36.56 3.68
N THR A 460 -11.38 36.06 4.58
CA THR A 460 -11.39 36.47 5.98
C THR A 460 -10.15 35.97 6.72
N LEU A 461 -9.71 34.73 6.45
CA LEU A 461 -8.48 34.20 7.05
C LEU A 461 -7.24 35.00 6.58
N GLN A 462 -7.16 35.30 5.29
CA GLN A 462 -6.09 36.10 4.72
C GLN A 462 -6.08 37.53 5.27
N ALA A 463 -7.26 38.17 5.38
CA ALA A 463 -7.38 39.50 5.97
C ALA A 463 -6.94 39.51 7.44
N ALA A 464 -7.29 38.48 8.22
CA ALA A 464 -6.85 38.36 9.61
C ALA A 464 -5.33 38.26 9.74
N VAL A 465 -4.67 37.48 8.87
CA VAL A 465 -3.20 37.38 8.83
C VAL A 465 -2.56 38.71 8.44
N GLN A 466 -3.10 39.38 7.42
CA GLN A 466 -2.61 40.69 6.98
C GLN A 466 -2.70 41.72 8.11
N GLU A 467 -3.85 41.81 8.77
CA GLU A 467 -4.06 42.74 9.87
C GLU A 467 -3.13 42.46 11.05
N ALA A 468 -2.99 41.18 11.45
CA ALA A 468 -2.06 40.78 12.51
C ALA A 468 -0.59 41.08 12.19
N SER A 469 -0.23 41.22 10.91
CA SER A 469 1.13 41.47 10.45
C SER A 469 1.51 42.96 10.34
N ARG A 470 0.56 43.90 10.37
CA ARG A 470 0.82 45.32 10.06
C ARG A 470 1.81 45.98 11.02
N GLU A 471 1.46 46.01 12.30
CA GLU A 471 2.29 46.64 13.34
C GLU A 471 3.66 45.95 13.50
N PRO A 472 3.74 44.60 13.58
CA PRO A 472 5.03 43.93 13.69
C PRO A 472 5.94 44.17 12.48
N LEU A 473 5.39 44.18 11.25
CA LEU A 473 6.18 44.43 10.05
C LEU A 473 6.80 45.83 10.06
N MET A 474 6.06 46.87 10.50
CA MET A 474 6.60 48.23 10.63
C MET A 474 7.74 48.27 11.65
N ARG A 475 7.52 47.76 12.86
CA ARG A 475 8.51 47.74 13.95
C ARG A 475 9.78 46.98 13.56
N ILE A 476 9.63 45.76 13.02
CA ILE A 476 10.77 44.93 12.61
C ILE A 476 11.52 45.61 11.45
N GLY A 477 10.79 46.18 10.48
CA GLY A 477 11.39 46.90 9.35
C GLY A 477 12.26 48.08 9.79
N GLU A 478 11.82 48.86 10.78
CA GLU A 478 12.62 49.95 11.36
C GLU A 478 13.85 49.44 12.12
N GLN A 479 13.69 48.38 12.93
CA GLN A 479 14.81 47.78 13.65
C GLN A 479 15.88 47.23 12.71
N MET A 480 15.47 46.63 11.59
CA MET A 480 16.38 46.06 10.60
C MET A 480 17.19 47.13 9.86
N LYS A 481 16.59 48.29 9.57
CA LYS A 481 17.30 49.44 8.96
C LYS A 481 18.41 49.98 9.86
N SER A 482 18.24 49.93 11.18
CA SER A 482 19.19 50.53 12.13
C SER A 482 20.23 49.55 12.67
N SER A 483 19.92 48.26 12.74
CA SER A 483 20.71 47.30 13.54
C SER A 483 21.32 46.13 12.76
N TYR A 484 20.91 45.87 11.52
CA TYR A 484 21.32 44.68 10.79
C TYR A 484 22.83 44.50 10.66
N ASP A 485 23.55 45.54 10.22
CA ASP A 485 25.01 45.46 10.02
C ASP A 485 25.77 45.22 11.33
N VAL A 486 25.29 45.82 12.43
CA VAL A 486 25.86 45.63 13.77
C VAL A 486 25.66 44.17 14.22
N SER A 487 24.45 43.65 14.07
CA SER A 487 24.12 42.25 14.40
C SER A 487 24.89 41.25 13.54
N LEU A 488 25.02 41.50 12.23
CA LEU A 488 25.82 40.68 11.32
C LEU A 488 27.29 40.66 11.77
N LYS A 489 27.83 41.81 12.18
CA LYS A 489 29.21 41.90 12.68
C LYS A 489 29.41 41.08 13.96
N ARG A 490 28.46 41.08 14.88
CA ARG A 490 28.50 40.24 16.10
C ARG A 490 28.60 38.75 15.77
N VAL A 491 27.78 38.28 14.82
CA VAL A 491 27.81 36.88 14.36
C VAL A 491 29.15 36.54 13.71
N GLN A 492 29.70 37.42 12.87
CA GLN A 492 31.01 37.22 12.26
C GLN A 492 32.12 37.11 13.31
N THR A 493 32.11 37.96 14.33
CA THR A 493 33.07 37.93 15.44
C THR A 493 32.99 36.61 16.21
N LEU A 494 31.78 36.16 16.57
CA LEU A 494 31.58 34.89 17.27
C LEU A 494 32.15 33.71 16.47
N ARG A 495 31.88 33.63 15.16
CA ARG A 495 32.40 32.57 14.29
C ARG A 495 33.93 32.58 14.18
N GLN A 496 34.54 33.77 14.16
CA GLN A 496 36.00 33.90 14.17
C GLN A 496 36.60 33.39 15.48
N LEU A 497 35.98 33.72 16.62
CA LEU A 497 36.41 33.26 17.94
C LEU A 497 36.21 31.75 18.12
N GLU A 498 35.13 31.17 17.58
CA GLU A 498 34.89 29.72 17.60
C GLU A 498 36.05 28.93 16.97
N VAL A 499 36.60 29.43 15.86
CA VAL A 499 37.77 28.82 15.20
C VAL A 499 39.03 28.95 16.06
N LYS A 500 39.22 30.10 16.72
CA LYS A 500 40.38 30.35 17.58
C LYS A 500 40.35 29.50 18.86
N VAL A 501 39.22 29.43 19.56
CA VAL A 501 39.06 28.62 20.78
C VAL A 501 39.29 27.12 20.52
N LYS A 502 38.93 26.63 19.33
CA LYS A 502 39.22 25.25 18.90
C LYS A 502 40.71 24.97 18.69
N ALA A 503 41.51 26.01 18.42
CA ALA A 503 42.95 25.89 18.19
C ALA A 503 43.77 26.18 19.45
N ASP A 504 43.29 27.08 20.30
CA ASP A 504 43.91 27.48 21.56
C ASP A 504 42.80 27.76 22.59
N SER A 505 42.77 26.97 23.67
CA SER A 505 41.75 27.04 24.71
C SER A 505 42.24 27.80 25.94
N SER A 506 43.00 28.88 25.73
CA SER A 506 43.36 29.82 26.79
C SER A 506 42.12 30.46 27.40
N ASP A 507 42.18 30.74 28.71
CA ASP A 507 41.07 31.35 29.46
C ASP A 507 40.61 32.67 28.83
N GLU A 508 41.54 33.48 28.31
CA GLU A 508 41.25 34.74 27.63
C GLU A 508 40.40 34.56 26.35
N LEU A 509 40.70 33.53 25.54
CA LEU A 509 39.93 33.22 24.33
C LEU A 509 38.56 32.63 24.68
N LEU A 510 38.48 31.83 25.73
CA LEU A 510 37.23 31.26 26.21
C LEU A 510 36.28 32.34 26.76
N ASP A 511 36.82 33.31 27.51
CA ASP A 511 36.08 34.47 28.01
C ASP A 511 35.58 35.34 26.85
N ALA A 512 36.44 35.64 25.87
CA ALA A 512 36.05 36.42 24.68
C ALA A 512 34.98 35.71 23.85
N TYR A 513 35.07 34.39 23.69
CA TYR A 513 34.06 33.59 23.01
C TYR A 513 32.74 33.58 23.77
N THR A 514 32.78 33.43 25.09
CA THR A 514 31.59 33.44 25.95
C THR A 514 30.88 34.80 25.85
N ALA A 515 31.62 35.90 25.96
CA ALA A 515 31.08 37.25 25.80
C ALA A 515 30.48 37.49 24.40
N ALA A 516 31.12 36.99 23.33
CA ALA A 516 30.58 37.08 21.97
C ALA A 516 29.32 36.22 21.78
N ALA A 517 29.27 35.04 22.42
CA ALA A 517 28.10 34.16 22.39
C ALA A 517 26.92 34.80 23.12
N GLU A 518 27.17 35.42 24.28
CA GLU A 518 26.19 36.20 25.02
C GLU A 518 25.67 37.38 24.19
N ALA A 519 26.57 38.14 23.54
CA ALA A 519 26.21 39.27 22.69
C ALA A 519 25.34 38.88 21.47
N VAL A 520 25.58 37.70 20.89
CA VAL A 520 24.73 37.15 19.82
C VAL A 520 23.40 36.66 20.39
N SER A 521 23.40 36.01 21.55
CA SER A 521 22.19 35.47 22.17
C SER A 521 21.22 36.56 22.68
N GLY A 522 21.76 37.68 23.17
CA GLY A 522 20.98 38.83 23.64
C GLY A 522 20.46 39.73 22.53
N ASP A 523 20.84 39.48 21.27
CA ASP A 523 20.41 40.23 20.10
C ASP A 523 19.54 39.35 19.21
N THR A 524 18.26 39.68 19.12
CA THR A 524 17.27 38.91 18.34
C THR A 524 17.60 38.85 16.85
N ILE A 525 18.19 39.91 16.27
CA ILE A 525 18.61 39.93 14.87
C ILE A 525 19.87 39.08 14.71
N ALA A 526 20.86 39.22 15.60
CA ALA A 526 22.11 38.45 15.52
C ALA A 526 21.85 36.95 15.72
N SER A 527 21.02 36.58 16.71
CA SER A 527 20.61 35.19 16.93
C SER A 527 19.82 34.61 15.76
N THR A 528 18.95 35.41 15.11
CA THR A 528 18.23 35.00 13.89
C THR A 528 19.18 34.82 12.70
N ILE A 529 20.08 35.76 12.45
CA ILE A 529 21.15 35.65 11.43
C ILE A 529 21.98 34.39 11.68
N MET A 530 22.38 34.16 12.93
CA MET A 530 23.16 32.98 13.28
C MET A 530 22.37 31.67 13.07
N THR A 531 21.06 31.69 13.34
CA THR A 531 20.17 30.54 13.05
C THR A 531 20.06 30.27 11.55
N LEU A 532 19.90 31.31 10.73
CA LEU A 532 19.88 31.20 9.27
C LEU A 532 21.23 30.70 8.72
N MET A 533 22.34 31.23 9.23
CA MET A 533 23.68 30.78 8.83
C MET A 533 23.97 29.33 9.25
N LYS A 534 23.50 28.91 10.43
CA LYS A 534 23.58 27.50 10.89
C LYS A 534 22.79 26.55 10.00
N THR A 535 21.68 27.03 9.43
CA THR A 535 20.82 26.27 8.52
C THR A 535 21.26 26.37 7.05
N GLY A 536 22.36 27.09 6.76
CA GLY A 536 22.89 27.27 5.41
C GLY A 536 22.13 28.28 4.56
N GLU A 537 21.19 29.03 5.16
CA GLU A 537 20.39 30.03 4.47
C GLU A 537 21.12 31.38 4.39
N ASN A 538 20.94 32.11 3.28
CA ASN A 538 21.48 33.47 3.12
C ASN A 538 20.72 34.45 4.03
N PRO A 539 21.36 35.08 5.03
CA PRO A 539 20.68 35.90 6.02
C PRO A 539 20.41 37.33 5.52
N SER A 540 19.85 37.50 4.32
CA SER A 540 19.45 38.81 3.79
C SER A 540 18.45 39.52 4.70
N THR A 541 18.38 40.85 4.62
CA THR A 541 17.45 41.66 5.42
C THR A 541 16.01 41.18 5.32
N ASP A 542 15.53 40.92 4.10
CA ASP A 542 14.16 40.40 3.85
C ASP A 542 13.93 39.05 4.51
N LYS A 543 14.95 38.17 4.47
CA LYS A 543 14.86 36.84 5.06
C LYS A 543 14.79 36.91 6.58
N VAL A 544 15.60 37.77 7.21
CA VAL A 544 15.55 37.99 8.66
C VAL A 544 14.21 38.61 9.07
N ILE A 545 13.69 39.61 8.32
CA ILE A 545 12.36 40.20 8.57
C ILE A 545 11.29 39.11 8.53
N ALA A 546 11.27 38.28 7.48
CA ALA A 546 10.29 37.21 7.33
C ALA A 546 10.36 36.19 8.48
N THR A 547 11.57 35.82 8.93
CA THR A 547 11.75 34.91 10.07
C THR A 547 11.26 35.51 11.38
N LEU A 548 11.56 36.78 11.63
CA LEU A 548 11.09 37.48 12.83
C LEU A 548 9.57 37.65 12.82
N LEU A 549 8.99 38.07 11.69
CA LEU A 549 7.55 38.26 11.54
C LEU A 549 6.78 36.94 11.72
N ALA A 550 7.28 35.84 11.16
CA ALA A 550 6.69 34.52 11.36
C ALA A 550 6.80 34.03 12.81
N ALA A 551 7.71 34.59 13.61
CA ALA A 551 7.86 34.26 15.03
C ALA A 551 6.86 35.01 15.92
N GLU A 552 6.27 36.11 15.45
CA GLU A 552 5.37 37.00 16.21
C GLU A 552 4.09 36.28 16.68
N PRO A 553 3.73 36.36 17.98
CA PRO A 553 2.59 35.64 18.53
C PRO A 553 1.24 35.94 17.85
N SER A 554 0.96 37.21 17.53
CA SER A 554 -0.28 37.63 16.87
C SER A 554 -0.39 37.07 15.45
N VAL A 555 0.73 37.10 14.70
CA VAL A 555 0.80 36.56 13.34
C VAL A 555 0.62 35.05 13.37
N LYS A 556 1.30 34.33 14.27
CA LYS A 556 1.13 32.89 14.45
C LYS A 556 -0.31 32.51 14.75
N LEU A 557 -0.97 33.22 15.67
CA LEU A 557 -2.35 32.96 16.05
C LEU A 557 -3.30 33.16 14.86
N ALA A 558 -3.14 34.25 14.11
CA ALA A 558 -3.94 34.53 12.93
C ALA A 558 -3.66 33.57 11.76
N ARG A 559 -2.43 33.06 11.66
CA ARG A 559 -1.99 32.15 10.60
C ARG A 559 -2.52 30.73 10.79
N GLY A 560 -2.68 30.26 12.03
CA GLY A 560 -3.10 28.90 12.35
C GLY A 560 -4.32 28.40 11.55
N PRO A 561 -5.45 29.14 11.51
CA PRO A 561 -6.61 28.76 10.70
C PRO A 561 -6.34 28.72 9.19
N LEU A 562 -5.53 29.65 8.66
CA LEU A 562 -5.16 29.66 7.24
C LEU A 562 -4.27 28.48 6.89
N ASP A 563 -3.27 28.16 7.71
CA ASP A 563 -2.40 27.00 7.51
C ASP A 563 -3.21 25.69 7.60
N ALA A 564 -4.18 25.60 8.51
CA ALA A 564 -5.08 24.46 8.61
C ALA A 564 -5.96 24.31 7.34
N TYR A 565 -6.41 25.43 6.76
CA TYR A 565 -7.14 25.44 5.49
C TYR A 565 -6.24 24.98 4.33
N GLU A 566 -5.04 25.55 4.22
CA GLU A 566 -4.04 25.20 3.18
C GLU A 566 -3.65 23.71 3.28
N ALA A 567 -3.46 23.21 4.50
CA ALA A 567 -3.09 21.82 4.78
C ALA A 567 -4.10 20.79 4.27
N GLN A 568 -5.39 21.11 4.33
CA GLN A 568 -6.45 20.22 3.87
C GLN A 568 -6.78 20.41 2.40
N SER A 569 -6.38 21.55 1.80
CA SER A 569 -6.79 21.94 0.45
C SER A 569 -6.41 20.91 -0.62
N ALA A 570 -5.20 20.35 -0.58
CA ALA A 570 -4.75 19.38 -1.58
C ALA A 570 -5.61 18.09 -1.56
N TYR A 571 -5.81 17.53 -0.37
CA TYR A 571 -6.65 16.35 -0.17
C TYR A 571 -8.10 16.63 -0.57
N LEU A 572 -8.66 17.76 -0.13
CA LEU A 572 -10.06 18.09 -0.40
C LEU A 572 -10.32 18.48 -1.85
N ASN A 573 -9.34 19.04 -2.55
CA ASN A 573 -9.40 19.25 -4.00
C ASN A 573 -9.41 17.93 -4.77
N HIS A 574 -8.74 16.90 -4.27
CA HIS A 574 -8.87 15.55 -4.82
C HIS A 574 -10.26 14.96 -4.53
N VAL A 575 -10.73 15.05 -3.28
CA VAL A 575 -12.08 14.60 -2.88
C VAL A 575 -13.19 15.29 -3.68
N ALA A 576 -13.07 16.58 -3.97
CA ALA A 576 -14.06 17.35 -4.73
C ALA A 576 -14.26 16.85 -6.17
N LYS A 577 -13.32 16.06 -6.71
CA LYS A 577 -13.41 15.44 -8.04
C LYS A 577 -14.08 14.07 -8.01
N LYS A 578 -14.23 13.46 -6.82
CA LYS A 578 -14.89 12.16 -6.68
C LYS A 578 -16.38 12.29 -6.89
N THR A 579 -16.94 11.24 -7.44
CA THR A 579 -18.36 11.01 -7.68
C THR A 579 -18.84 9.84 -6.81
N ASP A 580 -20.14 9.58 -6.84
CA ASP A 580 -20.71 8.44 -6.11
C ASP A 580 -20.15 7.09 -6.57
N THR A 581 -19.64 7.02 -7.80
CA THR A 581 -19.01 5.81 -8.36
C THR A 581 -17.63 5.51 -7.75
N ASP A 582 -16.97 6.49 -7.15
CA ASP A 582 -15.69 6.30 -6.46
C ASP A 582 -15.86 5.67 -5.07
N TYR A 583 -17.10 5.55 -4.59
CA TYR A 583 -17.44 5.01 -3.26
C TYR A 583 -18.26 3.72 -3.32
N VAL A 584 -18.22 3.01 -4.45
CA VAL A 584 -18.86 1.70 -4.60
C VAL A 584 -17.83 0.62 -4.93
N GLY A 585 -18.06 -0.57 -4.40
CA GLY A 585 -17.27 -1.76 -4.66
C GLY A 585 -17.66 -2.41 -5.98
N VAL A 586 -16.69 -2.65 -6.86
CA VAL A 586 -16.89 -3.38 -8.12
C VAL A 586 -15.96 -4.58 -8.17
N LEU A 587 -16.52 -5.79 -8.30
CA LEU A 587 -15.71 -6.99 -8.52
C LEU A 587 -15.52 -7.22 -10.01
N VAL A 588 -14.28 -7.49 -10.43
CA VAL A 588 -13.94 -7.73 -11.84
C VAL A 588 -13.24 -9.06 -11.95
N LYS A 589 -13.91 -10.05 -12.54
CA LYS A 589 -13.32 -11.36 -12.82
C LYS A 589 -12.76 -11.39 -14.24
N THR A 590 -11.45 -11.55 -14.37
CA THR A 590 -10.75 -11.67 -15.67
C THR A 590 -9.97 -12.99 -15.76
N GLY A 591 -9.46 -13.29 -16.95
CA GLY A 591 -8.71 -14.52 -17.24
C GLY A 591 -9.60 -15.76 -17.34
N ALA A 592 -9.09 -16.82 -17.97
CA ALA A 592 -9.88 -18.00 -18.33
C ALA A 592 -10.19 -18.96 -17.15
N GLY A 593 -9.59 -18.76 -15.98
CA GLY A 593 -9.82 -19.58 -14.79
C GLY A 593 -11.18 -19.34 -14.13
N SER A 594 -11.44 -20.05 -13.03
CA SER A 594 -12.70 -20.04 -12.30
C SER A 594 -12.58 -19.41 -10.91
N LEU A 595 -13.46 -18.46 -10.58
CA LEU A 595 -13.62 -17.94 -9.22
C LEU A 595 -14.99 -18.33 -8.68
N THR A 596 -15.08 -18.89 -7.47
CA THR A 596 -16.35 -19.18 -6.81
C THR A 596 -16.54 -18.26 -5.60
N LEU A 597 -17.70 -17.60 -5.51
CA LEU A 597 -18.07 -16.76 -4.38
C LEU A 597 -19.14 -17.48 -3.56
N THR A 598 -18.85 -17.80 -2.30
CA THR A 598 -19.79 -18.51 -1.41
C THR A 598 -20.35 -17.64 -0.29
N GLY A 599 -19.74 -16.49 -0.01
CA GLY A 599 -20.20 -15.56 1.01
C GLY A 599 -21.48 -14.79 0.61
N ASP A 600 -22.21 -14.30 1.61
CA ASP A 600 -23.26 -13.31 1.42
C ASP A 600 -22.66 -11.92 1.18
N ASN A 601 -22.71 -11.44 -0.06
CA ASN A 601 -22.04 -10.22 -0.46
C ASN A 601 -23.00 -9.02 -0.52
N ARG A 602 -22.49 -7.83 -0.20
CA ARG A 602 -23.26 -6.59 -0.02
C ARG A 602 -22.71 -5.38 -0.79
N TYR A 603 -21.68 -5.55 -1.62
CA TYR A 603 -21.19 -4.48 -2.50
C TYR A 603 -22.23 -4.11 -3.57
N SER A 604 -22.30 -2.83 -3.94
CA SER A 604 -23.38 -2.29 -4.77
C SER A 604 -22.96 -1.93 -6.19
N GLY A 605 -21.66 -1.77 -6.45
CA GLY A 605 -21.13 -1.41 -7.77
C GLY A 605 -21.24 -2.53 -8.82
N GLY A 606 -21.65 -3.73 -8.42
CA GLY A 606 -21.88 -4.87 -9.31
C GLY A 606 -20.65 -5.70 -9.61
N THR A 607 -20.85 -6.69 -10.47
CA THR A 607 -19.82 -7.67 -10.87
C THR A 607 -19.61 -7.65 -12.38
N LEU A 608 -18.36 -7.52 -12.80
CA LEU A 608 -17.94 -7.59 -14.20
C LEU A 608 -17.24 -8.93 -14.44
N LEU A 609 -17.94 -9.85 -15.11
CA LEU A 609 -17.37 -11.10 -15.58
C LEU A 609 -16.82 -10.89 -17.00
N GLN A 610 -15.52 -10.66 -17.09
CA GLN A 610 -14.80 -10.35 -18.33
C GLN A 610 -13.98 -11.53 -18.86
N GLY A 611 -13.93 -12.65 -18.13
CA GLY A 611 -13.27 -13.87 -18.58
C GLY A 611 -13.53 -15.08 -17.68
N GLY A 612 -13.57 -16.25 -18.29
CA GLY A 612 -13.64 -17.54 -17.58
C GLY A 612 -14.98 -17.79 -16.90
N THR A 613 -14.91 -18.42 -15.73
CA THR A 613 -16.09 -18.86 -14.97
C THR A 613 -16.21 -18.12 -13.64
N LEU A 614 -17.43 -17.72 -13.29
CA LEU A 614 -17.81 -17.22 -11.98
C LEU A 614 -18.82 -18.16 -11.35
N GLY A 615 -18.42 -18.85 -10.28
CA GLY A 615 -19.29 -19.67 -9.44
C GLY A 615 -20.03 -18.83 -8.40
N VAL A 616 -21.31 -19.09 -8.19
CA VAL A 616 -22.14 -18.46 -7.13
C VAL A 616 -22.67 -19.51 -6.16
N GLY A 617 -22.34 -19.37 -4.88
CA GLY A 617 -22.71 -20.29 -3.81
C GLY A 617 -23.80 -19.78 -2.86
N SER A 618 -24.28 -18.55 -3.05
CA SER A 618 -25.35 -17.94 -2.24
C SER A 618 -26.24 -17.04 -3.11
N ASN A 619 -27.44 -16.73 -2.62
CA ASN A 619 -28.39 -15.84 -3.32
C ASN A 619 -27.87 -14.40 -3.47
N THR A 620 -26.91 -14.00 -2.64
CA THR A 620 -26.32 -12.66 -2.63
C THR A 620 -24.84 -12.66 -3.06
N ALA A 621 -24.35 -13.76 -3.63
CA ALA A 621 -22.93 -13.92 -4.02
C ALA A 621 -22.42 -12.82 -4.97
N LEU A 622 -23.30 -12.18 -5.74
CA LEU A 622 -22.95 -11.12 -6.69
C LEU A 622 -23.09 -9.70 -6.13
N GLY A 623 -23.40 -9.55 -4.84
CA GLY A 623 -23.77 -8.27 -4.25
C GLY A 623 -25.18 -7.83 -4.66
N SER A 624 -25.47 -6.54 -4.50
CA SER A 624 -26.78 -5.95 -4.88
C SER A 624 -26.77 -5.31 -6.28
N GLY A 625 -25.59 -5.09 -6.87
CA GLY A 625 -25.44 -4.48 -8.19
C GLY A 625 -25.70 -5.44 -9.36
N SER A 626 -25.59 -4.96 -10.59
CA SER A 626 -25.75 -5.79 -11.79
C SER A 626 -24.59 -6.75 -12.01
N LEU A 627 -24.84 -7.86 -12.70
CA LEU A 627 -23.82 -8.70 -13.33
C LEU A 627 -23.70 -8.33 -14.81
N SER A 628 -22.49 -7.99 -15.26
CA SER A 628 -22.17 -7.84 -16.68
C SER A 628 -21.29 -9.01 -17.12
N MET A 629 -21.73 -9.75 -18.13
CA MET A 629 -21.02 -10.88 -18.70
C MET A 629 -20.52 -10.53 -20.11
N SER A 630 -19.21 -10.68 -20.32
CA SER A 630 -18.57 -10.57 -21.64
C SER A 630 -18.71 -11.87 -22.43
N ASP A 631 -18.37 -11.81 -23.72
CA ASP A 631 -18.47 -12.95 -24.64
C ASP A 631 -17.64 -14.14 -24.15
N GLY A 632 -18.20 -15.35 -24.27
CA GLY A 632 -17.56 -16.60 -23.89
C GLY A 632 -17.47 -16.86 -22.38
N THR A 633 -18.05 -16.00 -21.53
CA THR A 633 -17.99 -16.18 -20.07
C THR A 633 -19.07 -17.13 -19.55
N THR A 634 -18.84 -17.70 -18.36
CA THR A 634 -19.76 -18.66 -17.72
C THR A 634 -20.14 -18.25 -16.31
N LEU A 635 -21.43 -18.14 -16.04
CA LEU A 635 -21.96 -18.09 -14.68
C LEU A 635 -22.34 -19.52 -14.24
N ARG A 636 -21.78 -19.99 -13.13
CA ARG A 636 -21.91 -21.37 -12.66
C ARG A 636 -22.59 -21.43 -11.30
N ALA A 637 -23.59 -22.29 -11.13
CA ALA A 637 -24.15 -22.59 -9.82
C ALA A 637 -23.16 -23.42 -8.98
N ALA A 638 -22.93 -23.02 -7.74
CA ALA A 638 -22.09 -23.73 -6.78
C ALA A 638 -22.88 -24.20 -5.53
N ALA A 639 -24.20 -23.99 -5.52
CA ALA A 639 -25.13 -24.45 -4.50
C ALA A 639 -26.52 -24.68 -5.13
N ASP A 640 -27.37 -25.45 -4.45
CA ASP A 640 -28.76 -25.69 -4.86
C ASP A 640 -29.71 -24.59 -4.36
N GLY A 641 -30.85 -24.43 -5.03
CA GLY A 641 -31.91 -23.49 -4.63
C GLY A 641 -31.55 -22.02 -4.78
N LEU A 642 -30.65 -21.68 -5.72
CA LEU A 642 -30.21 -20.30 -5.92
C LEU A 642 -31.30 -19.44 -6.57
N ALA A 643 -31.48 -18.22 -6.05
CA ALA A 643 -32.35 -17.20 -6.62
C ALA A 643 -31.61 -15.86 -6.70
N LEU A 644 -31.03 -15.57 -7.86
CA LEU A 644 -30.26 -14.35 -8.09
C LEU A 644 -31.17 -13.25 -8.62
N ALA A 645 -31.31 -12.17 -7.84
CA ALA A 645 -32.10 -11.00 -8.18
C ALA A 645 -31.35 -9.95 -9.02
N ASN A 646 -30.05 -10.13 -9.22
CA ASN A 646 -29.20 -9.18 -9.95
C ASN A 646 -29.67 -9.00 -11.40
N ALA A 647 -29.73 -7.76 -11.86
CA ALA A 647 -29.88 -7.48 -13.28
C ALA A 647 -28.66 -8.02 -14.05
N LEU A 648 -28.90 -8.69 -15.18
CA LEU A 648 -27.89 -9.31 -16.00
C LEU A 648 -27.79 -8.61 -17.37
N SER A 649 -26.57 -8.24 -17.75
CA SER A 649 -26.27 -7.75 -19.10
C SER A 649 -25.28 -8.69 -19.79
N LEU A 650 -25.57 -9.07 -21.04
CA LEU A 650 -24.75 -9.98 -21.85
C LEU A 650 -24.18 -9.24 -23.06
N SER A 651 -22.87 -9.27 -23.26
CA SER A 651 -22.24 -8.84 -24.52
C SER A 651 -21.71 -10.06 -25.26
N GLY A 652 -22.41 -10.56 -26.27
CA GLY A 652 -22.08 -11.82 -26.96
C GLY A 652 -22.64 -13.07 -26.26
N THR A 653 -21.97 -14.22 -26.40
CA THR A 653 -22.45 -15.50 -25.88
C THR A 653 -22.13 -15.67 -24.40
N GLY A 654 -23.16 -15.59 -23.54
CA GLY A 654 -23.06 -15.94 -22.12
C GLY A 654 -23.53 -17.36 -21.83
N ASN A 655 -22.74 -18.11 -21.06
CA ASN A 655 -23.09 -19.47 -20.63
C ASN A 655 -23.65 -19.46 -19.21
N ILE A 656 -24.79 -20.12 -19.00
CA ILE A 656 -25.32 -20.42 -17.66
C ILE A 656 -25.17 -21.92 -17.43
N ASP A 657 -24.35 -22.27 -16.45
CA ASP A 657 -24.04 -23.65 -16.05
C ASP A 657 -24.66 -23.93 -14.68
N THR A 658 -25.77 -24.67 -14.67
CA THR A 658 -26.50 -24.96 -13.44
C THR A 658 -25.90 -26.09 -12.63
N GLN A 659 -24.92 -26.84 -13.15
CA GLN A 659 -24.33 -28.01 -12.45
C GLN A 659 -25.39 -29.01 -11.92
N ALA A 660 -26.54 -29.10 -12.61
CA ALA A 660 -27.72 -29.87 -12.18
C ALA A 660 -28.42 -29.39 -10.88
N TYR A 661 -28.08 -28.20 -10.39
CA TYR A 661 -28.78 -27.48 -9.34
C TYR A 661 -29.96 -26.66 -9.87
N ASN A 662 -30.90 -26.33 -8.97
CA ASN A 662 -31.93 -25.34 -9.24
C ASN A 662 -31.35 -23.93 -9.10
N MET A 663 -31.45 -23.14 -10.17
CA MET A 663 -30.98 -21.76 -10.23
C MET A 663 -32.02 -20.89 -10.94
N THR A 664 -32.52 -19.88 -10.24
CA THR A 664 -33.46 -18.88 -10.73
C THR A 664 -32.74 -17.56 -10.95
N LEU A 665 -32.88 -16.98 -12.14
CA LEU A 665 -32.46 -15.61 -12.45
C LEU A 665 -33.72 -14.74 -12.50
N SER A 666 -33.99 -13.99 -11.45
CA SER A 666 -35.23 -13.18 -11.33
C SER A 666 -35.04 -11.72 -11.71
N GLY A 667 -33.80 -11.23 -11.80
CA GLY A 667 -33.48 -9.90 -12.29
C GLY A 667 -33.73 -9.73 -13.80
N ALA A 668 -33.84 -8.48 -14.24
CA ALA A 668 -33.96 -8.17 -15.67
C ALA A 668 -32.73 -8.67 -16.43
N ILE A 669 -32.93 -9.24 -17.62
CA ILE A 669 -31.84 -9.71 -18.46
C ILE A 669 -31.89 -8.97 -19.80
N SER A 670 -30.79 -8.33 -20.16
CA SER A 670 -30.69 -7.41 -21.29
C SER A 670 -29.41 -7.64 -22.11
N ASP A 671 -29.42 -7.14 -23.34
CA ASP A 671 -28.21 -7.04 -24.14
C ASP A 671 -27.30 -5.92 -23.63
N GLY A 672 -25.99 -6.09 -23.77
CA GLY A 672 -24.98 -5.08 -23.50
C GLY A 672 -24.71 -4.21 -24.74
N ALA A 673 -23.46 -3.75 -24.89
CA ALA A 673 -23.05 -2.94 -26.05
C ALA A 673 -23.11 -3.69 -27.40
N SER A 674 -23.32 -5.01 -27.38
CA SER A 674 -23.54 -5.86 -28.54
C SER A 674 -24.58 -6.93 -28.18
N ALA A 675 -25.41 -7.34 -29.15
CA ALA A 675 -26.47 -8.32 -28.94
C ALA A 675 -25.90 -9.63 -28.35
N GLY A 676 -26.51 -10.12 -27.27
CA GLY A 676 -26.09 -11.33 -26.58
C GLY A 676 -26.86 -12.56 -27.03
N THR A 677 -26.24 -13.74 -26.92
CA THR A 677 -26.90 -15.04 -27.13
C THR A 677 -26.74 -15.92 -25.88
N ARG A 678 -27.83 -16.53 -25.42
CA ARG A 678 -27.81 -17.42 -24.24
C ARG A 678 -27.57 -18.86 -24.67
N SER A 679 -26.67 -19.57 -23.98
CA SER A 679 -26.51 -21.01 -24.08
C SER A 679 -26.58 -21.63 -22.69
N ALA A 680 -27.60 -22.46 -22.44
CA ALA A 680 -27.75 -23.22 -21.19
C ALA A 680 -27.31 -24.67 -21.43
N ARG A 681 -26.44 -25.20 -20.57
CA ARG A 681 -26.07 -26.63 -20.58
C ARG A 681 -26.60 -27.28 -19.30
N SER A 682 -27.39 -28.35 -19.46
CA SER A 682 -28.07 -29.14 -18.40
C SER A 682 -29.31 -28.50 -17.74
N CYS A 683 -30.43 -28.47 -18.45
CA CYS A 683 -31.77 -28.41 -17.82
C CYS A 683 -32.30 -29.83 -17.66
N ARG A 684 -32.45 -30.34 -16.43
CA ARG A 684 -33.37 -31.46 -16.17
C ARG A 684 -34.77 -30.87 -15.91
N PRO A 685 -35.79 -31.15 -16.73
CA PRO A 685 -37.15 -30.82 -16.37
C PRO A 685 -37.61 -31.78 -15.27
N SER A 686 -37.71 -31.33 -14.01
CA SER A 686 -38.50 -32.05 -13.02
C SER A 686 -39.97 -31.71 -13.24
N LEU A 687 -40.63 -32.46 -14.12
CA LEU A 687 -42.08 -32.47 -14.22
C LEU A 687 -42.63 -33.43 -13.18
N THR A 688 -43.15 -32.90 -12.07
CA THR A 688 -44.13 -33.60 -11.25
C THR A 688 -45.39 -32.76 -11.13
N HIS A 689 -46.47 -33.40 -11.55
CA HIS A 689 -47.90 -33.07 -11.47
C HIS A 689 -48.59 -32.28 -12.60
N HIS A 690 -49.63 -32.97 -13.11
CA HIS A 690 -50.74 -32.56 -13.95
C HIS A 690 -51.10 -31.07 -13.90
N ASP A 691 -51.01 -30.37 -15.02
CA ASP A 691 -52.19 -30.02 -15.80
C ASP A 691 -51.83 -29.56 -17.22
N ARG A 692 -52.70 -29.85 -18.18
CA ARG A 692 -52.54 -29.41 -19.58
C ARG A 692 -52.97 -27.94 -19.71
N ARG A 693 -52.02 -27.04 -20.04
CA ARG A 693 -52.06 -26.04 -21.14
C ARG A 693 -51.14 -24.83 -20.85
N HIS A 694 -50.57 -24.32 -21.94
CA HIS A 694 -49.83 -23.06 -22.14
C HIS A 694 -48.32 -23.05 -21.86
N CYS A 695 -47.52 -23.13 -22.95
CA CYS A 695 -46.59 -22.06 -23.35
C CYS A 695 -45.83 -22.45 -24.64
N CYS A 696 -45.96 -21.64 -25.69
CA CYS A 696 -44.86 -21.07 -26.50
C CYS A 696 -45.42 -20.42 -27.77
N SER A 697 -45.61 -19.11 -27.74
CA SER A 697 -45.56 -18.29 -28.96
C SER A 697 -45.17 -16.86 -28.59
N THR A 698 -43.99 -16.43 -29.00
CA THR A 698 -43.67 -15.01 -29.18
C THR A 698 -42.88 -14.86 -30.46
N SER A 699 -43.56 -14.35 -31.48
CA SER A 699 -43.03 -13.85 -32.73
C SER A 699 -42.41 -12.46 -32.52
N CYS A 700 -41.21 -12.24 -33.04
CA CYS A 700 -40.65 -10.90 -33.25
C CYS A 700 -40.89 -10.50 -34.71
N THR A 701 -41.61 -9.40 -34.94
CA THR A 701 -41.57 -8.65 -36.22
C THR A 701 -41.62 -7.16 -35.91
N GLY A 702 -40.64 -6.42 -36.40
CA GLY A 702 -40.64 -4.96 -36.44
C GLY A 702 -39.57 -4.49 -37.42
N ALA A 703 -40.00 -4.14 -38.63
CA ALA A 703 -39.18 -3.59 -39.69
C ALA A 703 -39.69 -2.19 -40.06
N GLY A 704 -38.80 -1.20 -40.04
CA GLY A 704 -38.67 -0.11 -41.02
C GLY A 704 -39.69 1.05 -41.04
N PRO A 705 -39.29 2.24 -41.55
CA PRO A 705 -39.87 3.54 -41.18
C PRO A 705 -40.75 4.17 -42.27
N THR A 706 -41.63 5.11 -41.88
CA THR A 706 -42.23 6.10 -42.78
C THR A 706 -42.47 7.42 -42.05
N ASP A 707 -41.87 8.49 -42.59
CA ASP A 707 -42.26 9.92 -42.48
C ASP A 707 -42.79 10.31 -43.90
N PRO A 708 -43.54 11.41 -44.18
CA PRO A 708 -43.71 12.64 -43.40
C PRO A 708 -45.14 13.22 -43.30
N GLY A 709 -45.36 14.10 -42.31
CA GLY A 709 -46.57 14.90 -42.15
C GLY A 709 -46.28 16.31 -41.61
N ALA A 710 -46.57 17.31 -42.43
CA ALA A 710 -46.18 18.71 -42.31
C ALA A 710 -47.15 19.57 -41.46
N VAL A 711 -46.56 20.56 -40.75
CA VAL A 711 -46.97 21.99 -40.63
C VAL A 711 -48.05 22.44 -39.62
N HIS A 712 -47.59 23.29 -38.69
CA HIS A 712 -48.17 24.47 -38.02
C HIS A 712 -49.64 24.55 -37.57
N GLN A 713 -49.83 24.86 -36.28
CA GLN A 713 -50.42 26.08 -35.65
C GLN A 713 -50.39 25.82 -34.12
N GLY A 714 -50.09 26.71 -33.18
CA GLY A 714 -50.09 28.17 -33.11
C GLY A 714 -50.84 28.59 -31.82
N TYR A 715 -50.12 29.22 -30.88
CA TYR A 715 -50.57 30.01 -29.72
C TYR A 715 -51.17 29.32 -28.47
N GLY A 716 -50.62 29.72 -27.32
CA GLY A 716 -51.08 29.40 -25.96
C GLY A 716 -49.92 29.40 -24.97
#